data_AF-A0AAU7L0B6-F1
#
_entry.id   AF-A0AAU7L0B6-F1
#
_cell.length_a   1.000
_cell.length_b   1.000
_cell.length_c   1.000
_cell.angle_alpha   90.00
_cell.angle_beta   90.00
_cell.angle_gamma   90.00
#
_symmetry.space_group_name_H-M   'P 1'
#
loop_
_entity.id
_entity.type
_entity.pdbx_description
1 polymer ?
#
loop_
_entity_poly.entity_id
_entity_poly.type
_entity_poly.pdbx_seq_one_letter_code
_entity_poly.pdbx_strand_id
1 'polypeptide(L)'
;MDDPSWSSYRPSDLLGAFDVTLSQDQRLLKFHLAGQSLIPHRLVGEEAISRPFCYTLDVISQRGDIELKSLIAQPALIEIRQADGGYRPLSGLVDTAALLGEDGGVYYYQLVLVPWLSLLSLGRDSRIFQDKTVIEVIEAVFQGHEIAKGRYRFDLRRDYPARSYCVQYRESDFHFVNRLMEQEGLFFYFSHGEGDHCLVVTDSVDTCPAVTPQAIRFHRQAATEAEDALTQWGGHRQQQPTRVSLATFNYKQPRHPSDIAQDTIRDQGHLPDTEVYDYPGEYYYPDHRRGERLAVNRLEALESRAKRFHGAGGARQLQVGGHFTLTQHGQHERGDDSEREFLVLGLTLHAENALPVSAHLSTLPGSLQEQLDQARRAHGLDLSDKGSSLHRDDYQRAGTGHYLVDIETQRLCLPYRSSLDHPRPVMGGPQTATVVGPEGEEIHTDRLNRVKVQFHWDRLGHHDAGSSCWLRVSEPNASAGWGAVFVPRIGQEVIVDFLEGDPDRPLITGRVYNGDERPEWHSNGLLSGFKSKTYRGGKYNELVFDDATDQERVRLNSEHAKSQLNLGYLIHQHGNTRGDFRGTGFELRTDAYGAVRANQGLLVSSWGQLGANGEQLDMRPAWRELQSAWQLADSLSDSAVDHDAEALASRTDLHKASDDAQGRHGSADSATAFDGSSATTASKGGRGEAARLKEPWLQLASPAGIAISTRQSTHLAQGKSLSVTASEDINLAAGKRLVASIADRLSLFVQRAGIKLFAAQGKVEVQAQSDEMALTAEKKLSITSTEDAVHIAAAEEVLLTCGGGYIRLKGGDIEIHAPGTIDVKGSQHLFGGPTSLSYPLDNLPETEPSNLDLEHLYGNGRPVPGARYRAFLADGSVRQGVLDAAGKATLSGLPLGGVQVEYFQDPREIDKRPQAWPSKVPIKPTYATTSGDTQAAVSGSAGGLGSTSQPAPSLLQSPGWAGGTSGRMPNTSGVGLSSPGWPEGPPLPTIPGDIPSDLAGRVEQQARAQLEKIAQEKLQEQLPGLGNTELSSPGWKGGVPTRPTFGDLKDTPHAQDTDLTSPGWPGGSPKKRS
;
A
#
# COMPACT_ATOMS: atom_id res chain seq x y z
N MET A 1 60.88 61.56 78.47
CA MET A 1 59.87 62.28 77.68
C MET A 1 58.73 61.32 77.52
N ASP A 2 57.60 61.69 78.10
CA ASP A 2 56.79 60.75 78.86
C ASP A 2 55.33 61.04 78.58
N ASP A 3 54.53 60.01 78.30
CA ASP A 3 53.16 59.93 78.81
C ASP A 3 52.68 58.45 78.84
N PRO A 4 52.36 57.86 80.01
CA PRO A 4 51.97 56.47 80.11
C PRO A 4 50.44 56.29 80.21
N SER A 5 49.81 55.81 79.13
CA SER A 5 48.44 55.28 79.16
C SER A 5 48.27 54.06 78.22
N TRP A 6 47.14 53.33 78.36
CA TRP A 6 46.77 52.15 77.55
C TRP A 6 47.51 50.83 77.80
N SER A 7 47.90 50.56 79.04
CA SER A 7 48.29 49.21 79.48
C SER A 7 47.10 48.32 79.88
N SER A 8 46.26 47.85 78.92
CA SER A 8 45.40 46.67 79.12
C SER A 8 44.60 46.24 77.87
N TYR A 9 45.24 45.60 76.90
CA TYR A 9 44.61 44.51 76.12
C TYR A 9 45.69 43.51 75.73
N ARG A 10 45.68 42.33 76.37
CA ARG A 10 46.62 41.25 76.03
C ARG A 10 46.01 40.38 74.92
N PRO A 11 46.77 39.97 73.90
CA PRO A 11 46.33 38.94 72.95
C PRO A 11 46.14 37.53 73.54
N SER A 12 46.28 37.33 74.86
CA SER A 12 46.23 36.03 75.53
C SER A 12 44.83 35.40 75.58
N ASP A 13 43.78 36.22 75.60
CA ASP A 13 42.47 35.77 76.06
C ASP A 13 41.61 35.18 74.94
N LEU A 14 41.90 35.53 73.67
CA LEU A 14 41.28 34.89 72.49
C LEU A 14 41.70 33.41 72.36
N LEU A 15 42.99 33.11 72.54
CA LEU A 15 43.48 31.72 72.55
C LEU A 15 42.84 30.90 73.70
N GLY A 16 42.60 31.53 74.85
CA GLY A 16 41.86 30.90 75.95
C GLY A 16 40.39 30.61 75.64
N ALA A 17 39.76 31.35 74.72
CA ALA A 17 38.41 31.06 74.23
C ALA A 17 38.38 29.94 73.17
N PHE A 18 39.48 29.71 72.45
CA PHE A 18 39.61 28.63 71.47
C PHE A 18 39.98 27.26 72.07
N ASP A 19 40.48 27.22 73.31
CA ASP A 19 40.73 25.97 74.06
C ASP A 19 39.43 25.34 74.61
N VAL A 20 38.28 26.02 74.44
CA VAL A 20 36.95 25.41 74.61
C VAL A 20 36.71 24.45 73.46
N THR A 21 36.76 23.14 73.74
CA THR A 21 36.42 22.09 72.77
C THR A 21 35.08 22.40 72.07
N LEU A 22 35.13 22.63 70.76
CA LEU A 22 33.99 23.07 69.94
C LEU A 22 32.99 21.93 69.67
N SER A 23 32.47 21.32 70.75
CA SER A 23 31.43 20.29 70.63
C SER A 23 30.18 20.84 69.94
N GLN A 24 29.51 19.97 69.18
CA GLN A 24 28.20 20.21 68.59
C GLN A 24 27.03 19.77 69.51
N ASP A 25 27.32 19.26 70.71
CA ASP A 25 26.30 18.79 71.66
C ASP A 25 25.31 19.90 72.03
N GLN A 26 24.03 19.52 72.09
CA GLN A 26 22.88 20.38 72.43
C GLN A 26 22.67 21.63 71.55
N ARG A 27 23.48 21.84 70.50
CA ARG A 27 23.33 22.95 69.54
C ARG A 27 22.03 22.83 68.72
N LEU A 28 21.60 23.95 68.15
CA LEU A 28 20.43 24.00 67.26
C LEU A 28 20.72 23.27 65.95
N LEU A 29 21.88 23.53 65.35
CA LEU A 29 22.38 22.82 64.17
C LEU A 29 23.54 21.90 64.57
N LYS A 30 23.54 20.68 64.04
CA LYS A 30 24.74 19.86 63.90
C LYS A 30 25.01 19.60 62.41
N PHE A 31 26.24 19.24 62.09
CA PHE A 31 26.67 18.90 60.74
C PHE A 31 27.72 17.79 60.77
N HIS A 32 27.50 16.78 59.94
CA HIS A 32 28.38 15.63 59.76
C HIS A 32 28.73 15.46 58.29
N LEU A 33 30.03 15.37 58.01
CA LEU A 33 30.59 15.08 56.69
C LEU A 33 31.74 14.09 56.88
N ALA A 34 31.74 13.01 56.09
CA ALA A 34 32.64 11.87 56.31
C ALA A 34 34.12 12.29 56.31
N GLY A 35 34.81 12.02 57.43
CA GLY A 35 36.24 12.31 57.60
C GLY A 35 36.60 13.79 57.85
N GLN A 36 35.63 14.70 57.97
CA GLN A 36 35.87 16.13 58.14
C GLN A 36 35.35 16.67 59.48
N SER A 37 36.12 17.57 60.10
CA SER A 37 35.74 18.25 61.34
C SER A 37 35.25 19.66 61.04
N LEU A 38 33.96 19.78 60.74
CA LEU A 38 33.28 21.01 60.32
C LEU A 38 32.10 21.29 61.26
N ILE A 39 32.02 22.51 61.79
CA ILE A 39 31.00 22.95 62.76
C ILE A 39 30.02 23.90 62.05
N PRO A 40 28.70 23.67 62.08
CA PRO A 40 27.76 24.54 61.41
C PRO A 40 27.57 25.85 62.19
N HIS A 41 27.64 26.97 61.47
CA HIS A 41 27.38 28.31 62.02
C HIS A 41 26.04 28.84 61.54
N ARG A 42 25.84 28.95 60.21
CA ARG A 42 24.64 29.54 59.58
C ARG A 42 24.12 28.63 58.48
N LEU A 43 22.80 28.54 58.37
CA LEU A 43 22.10 27.74 57.38
C LEU A 43 21.00 28.59 56.74
N VAL A 44 20.93 28.56 55.41
CA VAL A 44 19.77 28.98 54.63
C VAL A 44 19.35 27.80 53.76
N GLY A 45 18.09 27.39 53.88
CA GLY A 45 17.54 26.26 53.16
C GLY A 45 16.30 26.63 52.35
N GLU A 46 16.19 26.11 51.14
CA GLU A 46 15.05 26.24 50.26
C GLU A 46 14.54 24.85 49.86
N GLU A 47 13.25 24.59 50.10
CA GLU A 47 12.54 23.36 49.73
C GLU A 47 11.27 23.73 48.96
N ALA A 48 10.87 22.96 47.94
CA ALA A 48 9.53 23.06 47.33
C ALA A 48 9.08 21.75 46.67
N ILE A 49 7.77 21.51 46.62
CA ILE A 49 7.19 20.34 45.94
C ILE A 49 7.54 20.38 44.44
N SER A 50 7.98 19.23 43.93
CA SER A 50 8.50 19.04 42.58
C SER A 50 9.69 19.94 42.22
N ARG A 51 10.51 20.29 43.23
CA ARG A 51 11.79 20.96 43.06
C ARG A 51 12.87 20.28 43.91
N PRO A 52 14.14 20.27 43.47
CA PRO A 52 15.26 19.94 44.34
C PRO A 52 15.30 20.88 45.56
N PHE A 53 15.63 20.35 46.74
CA PHE A 53 16.02 21.21 47.87
C PHE A 53 17.43 21.78 47.65
N CYS A 54 17.71 22.90 48.31
CA CYS A 54 19.02 23.54 48.36
C CYS A 54 19.32 23.97 49.79
N TYR A 55 20.38 23.46 50.41
CA TYR A 55 20.82 23.87 51.75
C TYR A 55 22.20 24.52 51.66
N THR A 56 22.27 25.85 51.78
CA THR A 56 23.56 26.57 51.86
C THR A 56 23.95 26.73 53.32
N LEU A 57 25.15 26.29 53.66
CA LEU A 57 25.63 26.16 55.03
C LEU A 57 27.02 26.78 55.18
N ASP A 58 27.12 27.84 55.99
CA ASP A 58 28.42 28.34 56.48
C ASP A 58 28.90 27.43 57.61
N VAL A 59 30.02 26.76 57.39
CA VAL A 59 30.69 25.88 58.36
C VAL A 59 32.06 26.42 58.74
N ILE A 60 32.49 26.07 59.94
CA ILE A 60 33.70 26.57 60.58
C ILE A 60 34.66 25.41 60.88
N SER A 61 35.96 25.64 60.68
CA SER A 61 37.03 24.70 61.03
C SER A 61 38.28 25.39 61.58
N GLN A 62 39.03 24.68 62.41
CA GLN A 62 40.42 25.04 62.76
C GLN A 62 41.43 24.60 61.67
N ARG A 63 40.96 23.93 60.60
CA ARG A 63 41.77 23.42 59.49
C ARG A 63 41.54 24.19 58.19
N GLY A 64 42.58 24.87 57.72
CA GLY A 64 42.63 25.54 56.41
C GLY A 64 43.11 24.64 55.26
N ASP A 65 43.54 23.41 55.57
CA ASP A 65 44.14 22.46 54.62
C ASP A 65 43.12 21.52 53.93
N ILE A 66 41.82 21.82 54.06
CA ILE A 66 40.75 20.98 53.51
C ILE A 66 40.60 21.26 52.00
N GLU A 67 41.08 20.33 51.16
CA GLU A 67 40.93 20.44 49.71
C GLU A 67 39.45 20.41 49.29
N LEU A 68 38.92 21.52 48.78
CA LEU A 68 37.50 21.66 48.38
C LEU A 68 37.01 20.51 47.47
N LYS A 69 37.85 20.05 46.54
CA LYS A 69 37.57 18.92 45.63
C LYS A 69 37.26 17.59 46.34
N SER A 70 37.69 17.43 47.60
CA SER A 70 37.42 16.23 48.42
C SER A 70 36.04 16.26 49.07
N LEU A 71 35.39 17.42 49.08
CA LEU A 71 34.06 17.63 49.66
C LEU A 71 32.94 17.40 48.64
N ILE A 72 33.23 17.65 47.35
CA ILE A 72 32.26 17.54 46.24
C ILE A 72 31.70 16.11 46.12
N ALA A 73 30.39 16.03 45.85
CA ALA A 73 29.58 14.83 45.74
C ALA A 73 29.58 13.91 46.98
N GLN A 74 30.15 14.34 48.11
CA GLN A 74 30.09 13.58 49.36
C GLN A 74 28.71 13.69 50.01
N PRO A 75 28.20 12.62 50.65
CA PRO A 75 27.00 12.68 51.47
C PRO A 75 27.27 13.47 52.75
N ALA A 76 26.34 14.37 53.07
CA ALA A 76 26.40 15.24 54.24
C ALA A 76 25.05 15.21 54.97
N LEU A 77 25.11 15.35 56.30
CA LEU A 77 23.94 15.35 57.18
C LEU A 77 23.96 16.59 58.06
N ILE A 78 22.97 17.45 57.90
CA ILE A 78 22.59 18.48 58.88
C ILE A 78 21.61 17.83 59.86
N GLU A 79 21.68 18.17 61.15
CA GLU A 79 20.62 17.86 62.12
C GLU A 79 20.06 19.14 62.74
N ILE A 80 18.72 19.30 62.76
CA ILE A 80 18.03 20.44 63.39
C ILE A 80 17.38 19.98 64.70
N ARG A 81 17.77 20.60 65.83
CA ARG A 81 17.22 20.31 67.16
C ARG A 81 15.78 20.79 67.28
N GLN A 82 14.86 19.87 67.54
CA GLN A 82 13.41 20.09 67.68
C GLN A 82 13.03 20.61 69.09
N ALA A 83 11.77 20.96 69.29
CA ALA A 83 11.27 21.51 70.57
C ALA A 83 11.27 20.49 71.73
N ASP A 84 11.06 19.20 71.42
CA ASP A 84 11.16 18.08 72.36
C ASP A 84 12.61 17.73 72.77
N GLY A 85 13.60 18.36 72.12
CA GLY A 85 15.02 18.10 72.30
C GLY A 85 15.61 17.01 71.39
N GLY A 86 14.78 16.36 70.57
CA GLY A 86 15.22 15.46 69.50
C GLY A 86 15.90 16.21 68.35
N TYR A 87 16.35 15.47 67.33
CA TYR A 87 17.01 16.02 66.15
C TYR A 87 16.33 15.51 64.87
N ARG A 88 16.03 16.41 63.94
CA ARG A 88 15.53 16.08 62.60
C ARG A 88 16.70 16.02 61.61
N PRO A 89 16.93 14.92 60.88
CA PRO A 89 17.93 14.85 59.84
C PRO A 89 17.52 15.66 58.60
N LEU A 90 18.47 16.36 57.99
CA LEU A 90 18.42 16.92 56.64
C LEU A 90 19.69 16.47 55.89
N SER A 91 19.52 15.44 55.08
CA SER A 91 20.56 14.74 54.32
C SER A 91 20.64 15.23 52.87
N GLY A 92 21.84 15.38 52.34
CA GLY A 92 22.08 15.83 50.96
C GLY A 92 23.48 15.49 50.44
N LEU A 93 23.77 15.88 49.21
CA LEU A 93 25.08 15.74 48.57
C LEU A 93 25.70 17.13 48.38
N VAL A 94 26.98 17.29 48.68
CA VAL A 94 27.70 18.56 48.43
C VAL A 94 27.82 18.80 46.92
N ASP A 95 27.11 19.79 46.40
CA ASP A 95 27.24 20.27 45.02
C ASP A 95 28.41 21.23 44.89
N THR A 96 28.38 22.29 45.69
CA THR A 96 29.36 23.39 45.67
C THR A 96 30.04 23.48 47.04
N ALA A 97 31.36 23.72 47.03
CA ALA A 97 32.16 23.95 48.23
C ALA A 97 33.14 25.10 47.99
N ALA A 98 33.15 26.09 48.89
CA ALA A 98 34.01 27.26 48.84
C ALA A 98 34.72 27.50 50.19
N LEU A 99 35.88 28.15 50.15
CA LEU A 99 36.56 28.74 51.33
C LEU A 99 36.30 30.25 51.27
N LEU A 100 35.59 30.80 52.25
CA LEU A 100 35.24 32.23 52.33
C LEU A 100 36.40 33.08 52.87
N GLY A 101 37.21 32.52 53.76
CA GLY A 101 38.36 33.20 54.35
C GLY A 101 38.80 32.62 55.70
N GLU A 102 39.67 33.36 56.38
CA GLU A 102 40.18 33.08 57.72
C GLU A 102 39.92 34.30 58.61
N ASP A 103 39.48 34.09 59.86
CA ASP A 103 39.45 35.11 60.91
C ASP A 103 39.89 34.49 62.24
N GLY A 104 40.76 35.17 62.99
CA GLY A 104 41.21 34.72 64.32
C GLY A 104 41.91 33.34 64.39
N GLY A 105 42.42 32.80 63.28
CA GLY A 105 42.94 31.42 63.19
C GLY A 105 41.85 30.35 62.93
N VAL A 106 40.70 30.77 62.43
CA VAL A 106 39.53 29.94 62.14
C VAL A 106 39.09 30.14 60.68
N TYR A 107 38.89 29.04 59.97
CA TYR A 107 38.55 28.99 58.56
C TYR A 107 37.04 28.83 58.34
N TYR A 108 36.48 29.69 57.50
CA TYR A 108 35.09 29.62 57.06
C TYR A 108 35.00 28.94 55.70
N TYR A 109 34.22 27.86 55.62
CA TYR A 109 33.82 27.24 54.36
C TYR A 109 32.32 27.41 54.16
N GLN A 110 31.88 27.47 52.92
CA GLN A 110 30.47 27.42 52.56
C GLN A 110 30.21 26.19 51.70
N LEU A 111 29.19 25.42 52.07
CA LEU A 111 28.77 24.20 51.38
C LEU A 111 27.33 24.36 50.90
N VAL A 112 27.06 23.93 49.66
CA VAL A 112 25.69 23.83 49.13
C VAL A 112 25.34 22.35 49.02
N LEU A 113 24.28 21.92 49.71
CA LEU A 113 23.77 20.55 49.64
C LEU A 113 22.51 20.47 48.76
N VAL A 114 22.46 19.46 47.90
CA VAL A 114 21.35 19.20 46.96
C VAL A 114 20.96 17.72 46.98
N PRO A 115 19.77 17.33 46.49
CA PRO A 115 19.43 15.92 46.31
C PRO A 115 20.20 15.29 45.15
N TRP A 116 20.29 13.96 45.14
CA TRP A 116 20.84 13.19 44.01
C TRP A 116 20.14 13.52 42.69
N LEU A 117 18.86 13.91 42.74
CA LEU A 117 18.06 14.30 41.57
C LEU A 117 18.66 15.50 40.82
N SER A 118 19.33 16.44 41.50
CA SER A 118 19.99 17.59 40.86
C SER A 118 21.12 17.16 39.92
N LEU A 119 21.82 16.05 40.24
CA LEU A 119 22.95 15.57 39.44
C LEU A 119 22.52 15.04 38.06
N LEU A 120 21.25 14.65 37.91
CA LEU A 120 20.68 14.24 36.62
C LEU A 120 20.54 15.42 35.63
N SER A 121 20.81 16.66 36.06
CA SER A 121 20.92 17.83 35.18
C SER A 121 22.26 17.91 34.43
N LEU A 122 23.31 17.25 34.94
CA LEU A 122 24.68 17.31 34.39
C LEU A 122 24.83 16.50 33.09
N GLY A 123 23.97 15.50 32.88
CA GLY A 123 23.93 14.66 31.68
C GLY A 123 22.96 15.18 30.62
N ARG A 124 23.13 14.73 29.38
CA ARG A 124 22.21 14.98 28.25
C ARG A 124 22.23 13.79 27.31
N ASP A 125 21.05 13.29 26.92
CA ASP A 125 20.96 12.08 26.08
C ASP A 125 19.83 12.16 25.05
N SER A 126 19.77 11.16 24.16
CA SER A 126 18.62 10.86 23.31
C SER A 126 18.35 9.35 23.36
N ARG A 127 17.15 8.96 23.81
CA ARG A 127 16.77 7.56 24.06
C ARG A 127 15.30 7.32 23.70
N ILE A 128 15.00 6.10 23.24
CA ILE A 128 13.65 5.67 22.89
C ILE A 128 13.13 4.69 23.95
N PHE A 129 11.93 4.94 24.45
CA PHE A 129 11.17 4.04 25.32
C PHE A 129 9.90 3.59 24.59
N GLN A 130 9.62 2.29 24.60
CA GLN A 130 8.48 1.69 23.90
C GLN A 130 7.68 0.77 24.81
N ASP A 131 6.36 0.75 24.59
CA ASP A 131 5.36 -0.06 25.28
C ASP A 131 5.51 -0.10 26.82
N LYS A 132 5.92 1.04 27.40
CA LYS A 132 6.18 1.25 28.84
C LYS A 132 5.26 2.31 29.43
N THR A 133 4.82 2.11 30.67
CA THR A 133 4.18 3.14 31.48
C THR A 133 5.15 4.29 31.79
N VAL A 134 4.63 5.46 32.15
CA VAL A 134 5.49 6.59 32.56
C VAL A 134 6.34 6.27 33.80
N ILE A 135 5.82 5.45 34.70
CA ILE A 135 6.52 5.04 35.93
C ILE A 135 7.72 4.15 35.56
N GLU A 136 7.54 3.17 34.67
CA GLU A 136 8.65 2.34 34.17
C GLU A 136 9.68 3.12 33.34
N VAL A 137 9.31 4.25 32.74
CA VAL A 137 10.25 5.14 32.04
C VAL A 137 11.08 5.93 33.04
N ILE A 138 10.44 6.54 34.05
CA ILE A 138 11.12 7.28 35.12
C ILE A 138 12.04 6.34 35.92
N GLU A 139 11.55 5.15 36.27
CA GLU A 139 12.35 4.11 36.93
C GLU A 139 13.52 3.63 36.08
N ALA A 140 13.34 3.40 34.76
CA ALA A 140 14.45 3.03 33.88
C ALA A 140 15.53 4.12 33.79
N VAL A 141 15.15 5.40 33.89
CA VAL A 141 16.12 6.51 33.99
C VAL A 141 16.83 6.47 35.35
N PHE A 142 16.10 6.36 36.46
CA PHE A 142 16.71 6.33 37.81
C PHE A 142 17.63 5.12 38.02
N GLN A 143 17.27 3.93 37.51
CA GLN A 143 18.11 2.73 37.57
C GLN A 143 19.40 2.84 36.72
N GLY A 144 19.47 3.79 35.79
CA GLY A 144 20.70 4.14 35.08
C GLY A 144 21.73 4.88 35.93
N HIS A 145 21.33 5.41 37.10
CA HIS A 145 22.18 6.20 38.00
C HIS A 145 22.38 5.48 39.35
N GLU A 146 23.59 4.96 39.61
CA GLU A 146 23.90 4.25 40.88
C GLU A 146 23.51 5.07 42.13
N ILE A 147 23.68 6.39 42.07
CA ILE A 147 23.42 7.30 43.20
C ILE A 147 21.92 7.49 43.52
N ALA A 148 21.01 7.02 42.65
CA ALA A 148 19.56 7.05 42.81
C ALA A 148 18.97 5.70 43.27
N LYS A 149 19.70 4.58 43.14
CA LYS A 149 19.18 3.24 43.41
C LYS A 149 18.83 3.08 44.90
N GLY A 150 17.59 2.66 45.17
CA GLY A 150 17.04 2.54 46.53
C GLY A 150 16.68 3.88 47.19
N ARG A 151 16.82 5.01 46.49
CA ARG A 151 16.60 6.38 47.00
C ARG A 151 15.42 7.09 46.32
N TYR A 152 14.48 6.32 45.80
CA TYR A 152 13.18 6.78 45.33
C TYR A 152 12.08 5.77 45.71
N ARG A 153 10.84 6.24 45.80
CA ARG A 153 9.63 5.39 45.83
C ARG A 153 8.43 6.07 45.17
N PHE A 154 7.43 5.26 44.81
CA PHE A 154 6.21 5.69 44.14
C PHE A 154 4.98 5.41 45.02
N ASP A 155 4.43 6.44 45.64
CA ASP A 155 3.27 6.39 46.56
C ASP A 155 1.99 6.81 45.79
N LEU A 156 1.58 5.98 44.83
CA LEU A 156 0.53 6.31 43.84
C LEU A 156 -0.86 5.76 44.21
N ARG A 157 -1.91 6.45 43.75
CA ARG A 157 -3.32 6.04 43.84
C ARG A 157 -3.99 5.84 42.47
N ARG A 158 -3.32 6.16 41.35
CA ARG A 158 -3.86 6.09 39.98
C ARG A 158 -3.04 5.14 39.10
N ASP A 159 -3.72 4.37 38.24
CA ASP A 159 -3.05 3.54 37.22
C ASP A 159 -2.57 4.37 36.02
N TYR A 160 -1.33 4.14 35.59
CA TYR A 160 -0.72 4.81 34.45
C TYR A 160 -0.60 3.86 33.24
N PRO A 161 -1.20 4.19 32.08
CA PRO A 161 -1.20 3.31 30.91
C PRO A 161 0.16 3.29 30.21
N ALA A 162 0.47 2.19 29.53
CA ALA A 162 1.65 2.08 28.68
C ALA A 162 1.59 3.07 27.50
N ARG A 163 2.70 3.75 27.24
CA ARG A 163 2.94 4.60 26.06
C ARG A 163 3.61 3.76 25.00
N SER A 164 3.01 3.68 23.80
CA SER A 164 3.57 2.89 22.69
C SER A 164 4.88 3.46 22.13
N TYR A 165 5.18 4.73 22.42
CA TYR A 165 6.39 5.42 22.02
C TYR A 165 6.56 6.64 22.94
N CYS A 166 7.73 6.82 23.51
CA CYS A 166 8.11 8.01 24.24
C CYS A 166 9.62 8.25 24.10
N VAL A 167 10.02 9.47 23.77
CA VAL A 167 11.40 9.80 23.41
C VAL A 167 11.95 10.87 24.35
N GLN A 168 13.09 10.56 24.96
CA GLN A 168 14.00 11.57 25.48
C GLN A 168 14.81 12.07 24.28
N TYR A 169 14.78 13.36 23.96
CA TYR A 169 15.56 13.88 22.82
C TYR A 169 16.33 15.14 23.19
N ARG A 170 17.67 15.02 23.21
CA ARG A 170 18.61 16.10 23.51
C ARG A 170 18.20 16.91 24.74
N GLU A 171 17.75 16.23 25.80
CA GLU A 171 17.38 16.81 27.09
C GLU A 171 18.13 16.06 28.22
N SER A 172 18.23 16.69 29.40
CA SER A 172 18.85 16.05 30.56
C SER A 172 17.92 15.01 31.17
N ASP A 173 18.48 14.05 31.92
CA ASP A 173 17.67 13.05 32.62
C ASP A 173 16.73 13.73 33.62
N PHE A 174 17.19 14.81 34.28
CA PHE A 174 16.37 15.65 35.15
C PHE A 174 15.19 16.30 34.41
N HIS A 175 15.45 16.96 33.28
CA HIS A 175 14.41 17.65 32.51
C HIS A 175 13.35 16.66 31.98
N PHE A 176 13.80 15.50 31.51
CA PHE A 176 12.94 14.44 30.99
C PHE A 176 12.00 13.87 32.06
N VAL A 177 12.51 13.52 33.25
CA VAL A 177 11.63 12.98 34.31
C VAL A 177 10.65 14.05 34.83
N ASN A 178 11.07 15.31 34.96
CA ASN A 178 10.17 16.37 35.41
C ASN A 178 9.04 16.62 34.38
N ARG A 179 9.34 16.78 33.07
CA ARG A 179 8.27 16.99 32.07
C ARG A 179 7.29 15.82 31.98
N LEU A 180 7.75 14.60 32.26
CA LEU A 180 6.90 13.42 32.33
C LEU A 180 6.02 13.43 33.60
N MET A 181 6.58 13.79 34.75
CA MET A 181 5.82 13.91 36.00
C MET A 181 4.75 15.00 35.91
N GLU A 182 5.13 16.20 35.47
CA GLU A 182 4.23 17.36 35.31
C GLU A 182 3.08 17.06 34.33
N GLN A 183 3.36 16.40 33.19
CA GLN A 183 2.31 15.98 32.24
C GLN A 183 1.32 14.96 32.87
N GLU A 184 1.83 14.03 33.66
CA GLU A 184 1.06 12.91 34.25
C GLU A 184 0.36 13.29 35.56
N GLY A 185 0.59 14.51 36.06
CA GLY A 185 0.06 15.00 37.32
C GLY A 185 0.74 14.40 38.55
N LEU A 186 1.91 13.80 38.35
CA LEU A 186 2.79 13.35 39.41
C LEU A 186 3.51 14.56 40.01
N PHE A 187 3.78 14.51 41.30
CA PHE A 187 4.60 15.47 42.02
C PHE A 187 5.48 14.76 43.04
N PHE A 188 6.50 15.44 43.57
CA PHE A 188 7.42 14.82 44.52
C PHE A 188 7.83 15.71 45.68
N TYR A 189 8.27 15.08 46.76
CA TYR A 189 8.96 15.70 47.89
C TYR A 189 10.11 14.78 48.34
N PHE A 190 10.93 15.25 49.27
CA PHE A 190 12.05 14.48 49.82
C PHE A 190 11.76 14.05 51.26
N SER A 191 12.08 12.79 51.57
CA SER A 191 12.02 12.24 52.92
C SER A 191 13.46 11.97 53.38
N HIS A 192 13.88 12.66 54.45
CA HIS A 192 15.24 12.57 54.99
C HIS A 192 15.32 11.54 56.12
N GLY A 193 16.39 10.74 56.11
CA GLY A 193 16.77 9.83 57.19
C GLY A 193 18.22 10.04 57.63
N GLU A 194 18.72 9.17 58.50
CA GLU A 194 20.10 9.22 58.99
C GLU A 194 21.10 8.95 57.85
N GLY A 195 21.66 10.03 57.29
CA GLY A 195 22.71 9.97 56.26
C GLY A 195 22.24 9.81 54.81
N ASP A 196 20.94 9.70 54.54
CA ASP A 196 20.40 9.51 53.18
C ASP A 196 19.02 10.18 52.99
N HIS A 197 18.62 10.45 51.74
CA HIS A 197 17.32 11.02 51.40
C HIS A 197 16.62 10.23 50.29
N CYS A 198 15.30 10.08 50.42
CA CYS A 198 14.46 9.38 49.45
C CYS A 198 13.54 10.35 48.71
N LEU A 199 13.54 10.28 47.38
CA LEU A 199 12.59 10.97 46.51
C LEU A 199 11.24 10.24 46.56
N VAL A 200 10.21 10.85 47.14
CA VAL A 200 8.87 10.29 47.19
C VAL A 200 8.02 10.92 46.09
N VAL A 201 7.64 10.13 45.08
CA VAL A 201 6.79 10.55 43.96
C VAL A 201 5.35 10.09 44.21
N THR A 202 4.38 10.98 44.07
CA THR A 202 2.96 10.74 44.37
C THR A 202 2.04 11.37 43.32
N ASP A 203 0.78 10.92 43.26
CA ASP A 203 -0.32 11.50 42.50
C ASP A 203 -1.49 12.01 43.39
N SER A 204 -1.39 11.95 44.71
CA SER A 204 -2.41 12.49 45.63
C SER A 204 -1.82 13.09 46.89
N VAL A 205 -2.43 14.20 47.33
CA VAL A 205 -2.15 14.84 48.62
C VAL A 205 -2.48 13.93 49.80
N ASP A 206 -3.34 12.92 49.61
CA ASP A 206 -3.67 11.90 50.60
C ASP A 206 -2.52 10.92 50.96
N THR A 207 -1.35 11.05 50.32
CA THR A 207 -0.14 10.26 50.65
C THR A 207 1.00 11.11 51.23
N CYS A 208 0.77 12.42 51.36
CA CYS A 208 1.62 13.33 52.11
C CYS A 208 1.51 13.01 53.62
N PRO A 209 2.61 12.86 54.36
CA PRO A 209 2.56 12.57 55.80
C PRO A 209 2.19 13.81 56.63
N ALA A 210 1.57 13.59 57.79
CA ALA A 210 1.46 14.63 58.80
C ALA A 210 2.86 15.02 59.34
N VAL A 211 3.12 16.31 59.56
CA VAL A 211 4.26 16.75 60.37
C VAL A 211 4.05 16.32 61.82
N THR A 212 5.11 16.18 62.59
CA THR A 212 5.04 15.74 63.99
C THR A 212 5.70 16.78 64.91
N PRO A 213 4.97 17.41 65.86
CA PRO A 213 3.51 17.33 66.07
C PRO A 213 2.69 18.00 64.96
N GLN A 214 1.53 17.42 64.61
CA GLN A 214 0.67 17.90 63.51
C GLN A 214 0.01 19.26 63.81
N ALA A 215 -0.32 19.53 65.08
CA ALA A 215 -0.91 20.80 65.48
C ALA A 215 0.17 21.89 65.57
N ILE A 216 -0.02 22.99 64.83
CA ILE A 216 0.85 24.16 64.87
C ILE A 216 0.02 25.37 65.29
N ARG A 217 0.41 26.01 66.38
CA ARG A 217 -0.30 27.18 66.93
C ARG A 217 0.10 28.47 66.23
N PHE A 218 -0.89 29.31 65.97
CA PHE A 218 -0.69 30.71 65.61
C PHE A 218 -0.56 31.56 66.88
N HIS A 219 0.67 31.91 67.26
CA HIS A 219 0.96 32.55 68.54
C HIS A 219 2.27 33.35 68.50
N ARG A 220 2.50 34.21 69.50
CA ARG A 220 3.81 34.87 69.67
C ARG A 220 4.93 33.85 69.91
N GLN A 221 6.12 34.15 69.42
CA GLN A 221 7.36 33.41 69.66
C GLN A 221 8.21 34.18 70.67
N ALA A 222 8.64 33.53 71.76
CA ALA A 222 9.51 34.13 72.78
C ALA A 222 10.26 33.04 73.56
N ALA A 223 11.42 33.36 74.14
CA ALA A 223 12.27 32.40 74.87
C ALA A 223 11.67 31.81 76.16
N THR A 224 10.48 32.24 76.57
CA THR A 224 9.71 31.69 77.70
C THR A 224 8.54 30.78 77.26
N GLU A 225 8.36 30.58 75.95
CA GLU A 225 7.36 29.69 75.38
C GLU A 225 7.95 28.27 75.22
N ALA A 226 7.20 27.22 75.56
CA ALA A 226 7.67 25.83 75.52
C ALA A 226 7.46 25.12 74.17
N GLU A 227 6.65 25.70 73.28
CA GLU A 227 6.24 25.15 71.99
C GLU A 227 6.58 26.15 70.88
N ASP A 228 6.97 25.66 69.69
CA ASP A 228 7.13 26.53 68.53
C ASP A 228 5.76 27.06 68.03
N ALA A 229 5.80 28.11 67.20
CA ALA A 229 4.59 28.77 66.69
C ALA A 229 4.82 29.40 65.31
N LEU A 230 3.73 29.64 64.60
CA LEU A 230 3.68 30.61 63.49
C LEU A 230 3.24 31.98 64.05
N THR A 231 3.95 33.03 63.68
CA THR A 231 3.73 34.42 64.11
C THR A 231 3.02 35.26 63.05
N GLN A 232 3.14 34.89 61.77
CA GLN A 232 2.43 35.48 60.64
C GLN A 232 1.64 34.42 59.86
N TRP A 233 0.48 34.80 59.36
CA TRP A 233 -0.36 33.96 58.50
C TRP A 233 -1.23 34.83 57.58
N GLY A 234 -1.32 34.49 56.30
CA GLY A 234 -2.09 35.26 55.32
C GLY A 234 -2.50 34.45 54.09
N GLY A 235 -3.77 34.59 53.68
CA GLY A 235 -4.27 34.00 52.43
C GLY A 235 -3.98 34.88 51.22
N HIS A 236 -3.45 34.29 50.15
CA HIS A 236 -3.19 34.92 48.87
C HIS A 236 -4.10 34.28 47.79
N ARG A 237 -4.72 35.09 46.92
CA ARG A 237 -5.47 34.60 45.75
C ARG A 237 -4.91 35.24 44.48
N GLN A 238 -4.69 34.43 43.46
CA GLN A 238 -4.34 34.86 42.10
C GLN A 238 -5.50 34.51 41.16
N GLN A 239 -5.78 35.38 40.18
CA GLN A 239 -6.74 35.05 39.11
C GLN A 239 -6.15 33.95 38.21
N GLN A 240 -6.95 32.93 37.90
CA GLN A 240 -6.59 31.85 36.98
C GLN A 240 -7.72 31.65 35.94
N PRO A 241 -7.46 30.99 34.80
CA PRO A 241 -8.49 30.66 33.82
C PRO A 241 -9.64 29.87 34.44
N THR A 242 -10.87 30.12 33.99
CA THR A 242 -12.05 29.38 34.47
C THR A 242 -12.27 28.04 33.77
N ARG A 243 -11.50 27.73 32.71
CA ARG A 243 -11.68 26.56 31.85
C ARG A 243 -10.38 26.12 31.16
N VAL A 244 -10.20 24.81 31.00
CA VAL A 244 -9.12 24.18 30.21
C VAL A 244 -9.73 23.27 29.15
N SER A 245 -9.32 23.45 27.90
CA SER A 245 -9.77 22.63 26.76
C SER A 245 -8.58 22.08 25.98
N LEU A 246 -8.66 20.80 25.60
CA LEU A 246 -7.63 20.09 24.83
C LEU A 246 -8.25 19.48 23.57
N ALA A 247 -7.58 19.57 22.44
CA ALA A 247 -7.95 18.87 21.20
C ALA A 247 -6.79 18.01 20.67
N THR A 248 -7.11 16.97 19.89
CA THR A 248 -6.11 16.18 19.14
C THR A 248 -6.79 15.43 17.98
N PHE A 249 -6.06 15.19 16.88
CA PHE A 249 -6.56 14.36 15.77
C PHE A 249 -6.03 12.93 15.85
N ASN A 250 -6.92 11.93 15.83
CA ASN A 250 -6.56 10.52 15.87
C ASN A 250 -6.72 9.86 14.49
N TYR A 251 -5.61 9.69 13.74
CA TYR A 251 -5.62 9.07 12.41
C TYR A 251 -6.15 7.63 12.37
N LYS A 252 -6.22 6.91 13.50
CA LYS A 252 -6.82 5.57 13.59
C LYS A 252 -8.35 5.61 13.68
N GLN A 253 -8.92 6.76 14.07
CA GLN A 253 -10.35 7.01 14.26
C GLN A 253 -10.74 8.42 13.77
N PRO A 254 -10.47 8.79 12.50
CA PRO A 254 -10.50 10.19 12.02
C PRO A 254 -11.90 10.83 11.93
N ARG A 255 -12.95 10.14 12.39
CA ARG A 255 -14.33 10.63 12.50
C ARG A 255 -14.80 10.81 13.95
N HIS A 256 -13.97 10.44 14.94
CA HIS A 256 -14.28 10.68 16.35
C HIS A 256 -13.64 12.02 16.77
N PRO A 257 -14.44 13.06 17.08
CA PRO A 257 -13.90 14.23 17.77
C PRO A 257 -13.30 13.76 19.09
N SER A 258 -12.09 14.22 19.38
CA SER A 258 -11.34 13.86 20.59
C SER A 258 -11.26 15.05 21.56
N ASP A 259 -12.10 16.06 21.36
CA ASP A 259 -12.06 17.32 22.10
C ASP A 259 -12.53 17.12 23.55
N ILE A 260 -11.80 17.76 24.47
CA ILE A 260 -11.97 17.72 25.91
C ILE A 260 -12.14 19.15 26.40
N ALA A 261 -13.07 19.38 27.32
CA ALA A 261 -13.17 20.64 28.06
C ALA A 261 -13.50 20.34 29.53
N GLN A 262 -12.88 21.09 30.44
CA GLN A 262 -13.11 21.02 31.88
C GLN A 262 -13.19 22.44 32.45
N ASP A 263 -14.26 22.74 33.18
CA ASP A 263 -14.47 24.02 33.85
C ASP A 263 -13.96 23.93 35.30
N THR A 264 -13.35 25.00 35.84
CA THR A 264 -12.85 25.02 37.22
C THR A 264 -13.94 25.07 38.28
N ILE A 265 -13.58 24.69 39.51
CA ILE A 265 -14.37 24.89 40.73
C ILE A 265 -14.79 26.36 40.85
N ARG A 266 -16.09 26.60 40.98
CA ARG A 266 -16.72 27.93 41.00
C ARG A 266 -16.57 28.67 42.35
N ASP A 267 -15.33 28.82 42.83
CA ASP A 267 -14.93 29.69 43.97
C ASP A 267 -13.68 30.55 43.63
N GLN A 268 -13.61 31.05 42.40
CA GLN A 268 -12.54 31.98 41.98
C GLN A 268 -12.98 33.47 41.98
N GLY A 269 -14.18 33.75 42.50
CA GLY A 269 -14.78 35.08 42.53
C GLY A 269 -15.49 35.46 41.23
N HIS A 270 -15.68 36.76 41.00
CA HIS A 270 -16.37 37.30 39.82
C HIS A 270 -15.44 37.38 38.59
N LEU A 271 -14.92 36.23 38.15
CA LEU A 271 -14.15 36.14 36.90
C LEU A 271 -15.11 36.06 35.69
N PRO A 272 -14.72 36.64 34.53
CA PRO A 272 -15.36 36.34 33.26
C PRO A 272 -14.93 34.94 32.76
N ASP A 273 -15.75 34.35 31.88
CA ASP A 273 -15.43 33.08 31.23
C ASP A 273 -14.11 33.20 30.45
N THR A 274 -13.11 32.42 30.85
CA THR A 274 -11.72 32.51 30.37
C THR A 274 -11.14 31.10 30.16
N GLU A 275 -10.77 30.79 28.93
CA GLU A 275 -10.39 29.45 28.50
C GLU A 275 -8.92 29.38 28.09
N VAL A 276 -8.21 28.36 28.58
CA VAL A 276 -6.94 27.90 27.99
C VAL A 276 -7.25 26.73 27.06
N TYR A 277 -7.28 27.01 25.76
CA TYR A 277 -7.36 26.01 24.70
C TYR A 277 -5.96 25.62 24.21
N ASP A 278 -5.72 24.32 24.00
CA ASP A 278 -4.47 23.79 23.47
C ASP A 278 -4.73 22.62 22.48
N TYR A 279 -3.93 22.57 21.42
CA TYR A 279 -3.86 21.45 20.47
C TYR A 279 -2.43 20.90 20.47
N PRO A 280 -2.11 19.88 21.30
CA PRO A 280 -0.73 19.37 21.45
C PRO A 280 -0.28 18.43 20.33
N GLY A 281 -0.82 18.59 19.11
CA GLY A 281 -0.50 17.76 17.94
C GLY A 281 -1.36 16.50 17.75
N GLU A 282 -1.05 15.74 16.70
CA GLU A 282 -1.77 14.50 16.36
C GLU A 282 -1.57 13.37 17.39
N TYR A 283 -2.62 12.60 17.63
CA TYR A 283 -2.64 11.38 18.44
C TYR A 283 -2.07 11.59 19.87
N TYR A 284 -2.19 12.79 20.44
CA TYR A 284 -1.59 13.18 21.72
C TYR A 284 -2.11 12.31 22.88
N TYR A 285 -3.40 11.98 22.87
CA TYR A 285 -4.00 10.88 23.62
C TYR A 285 -4.83 9.97 22.69
N PRO A 286 -4.93 8.66 22.98
CA PRO A 286 -5.61 7.70 22.11
C PRO A 286 -7.13 7.64 22.33
N ASP A 287 -7.63 8.12 23.47
CA ASP A 287 -9.03 8.03 23.91
C ASP A 287 -9.44 9.21 24.80
N HIS A 288 -10.75 9.39 24.96
CA HIS A 288 -11.35 10.51 25.70
C HIS A 288 -11.01 10.49 27.21
N ARG A 289 -11.00 9.32 27.87
CA ARG A 289 -10.68 9.21 29.31
C ARG A 289 -9.22 9.57 29.60
N ARG A 290 -8.32 9.29 28.66
CA ARG A 290 -6.92 9.75 28.73
C ARG A 290 -6.80 11.25 28.50
N GLY A 291 -7.56 11.82 27.56
CA GLY A 291 -7.61 13.28 27.34
C GLY A 291 -8.18 14.04 28.53
N GLU A 292 -9.29 13.56 29.08
CA GLU A 292 -9.94 14.07 30.30
C GLU A 292 -8.96 14.19 31.47
N ARG A 293 -8.24 13.11 31.81
CA ARG A 293 -7.21 13.15 32.87
C ARG A 293 -6.12 14.20 32.61
N LEU A 294 -5.70 14.39 31.36
CA LEU A 294 -4.68 15.39 31.02
C LEU A 294 -5.21 16.83 31.12
N ALA A 295 -6.51 17.05 30.84
CA ALA A 295 -7.16 18.34 31.09
C ALA A 295 -7.32 18.59 32.61
N VAL A 296 -7.80 17.61 33.37
CA VAL A 296 -7.94 17.68 34.84
C VAL A 296 -6.60 17.94 35.52
N ASN A 297 -5.52 17.27 35.14
CA ASN A 297 -4.18 17.54 35.69
C ASN A 297 -3.74 19.01 35.48
N ARG A 298 -4.07 19.61 34.34
CA ARG A 298 -3.80 21.05 34.07
C ARG A 298 -4.75 21.96 34.85
N LEU A 299 -6.00 21.57 35.00
CA LEU A 299 -7.03 22.28 35.78
C LEU A 299 -6.63 22.36 37.27
N GLU A 300 -6.34 21.22 37.89
CA GLU A 300 -5.90 21.10 39.28
C GLU A 300 -4.61 21.93 39.54
N ALA A 301 -3.72 22.06 38.55
CA ALA A 301 -2.51 22.90 38.66
C ALA A 301 -2.82 24.40 38.71
N LEU A 302 -3.84 24.86 37.96
CA LEU A 302 -4.33 26.22 37.99
C LEU A 302 -5.08 26.50 39.29
N GLU A 303 -6.01 25.62 39.69
CA GLU A 303 -6.80 25.75 40.92
C GLU A 303 -5.93 25.79 42.18
N SER A 304 -4.91 24.93 42.24
CA SER A 304 -3.82 24.96 43.23
C SER A 304 -3.27 26.40 43.37
N ARG A 305 -2.93 27.06 42.27
CA ARG A 305 -2.39 28.43 42.24
C ARG A 305 -3.45 29.53 42.46
N ALA A 306 -4.74 29.24 42.38
CA ALA A 306 -5.80 30.24 42.58
C ALA A 306 -5.92 30.70 44.04
N LYS A 307 -5.51 29.87 45.01
CA LYS A 307 -5.56 30.17 46.45
C LYS A 307 -4.41 29.51 47.22
N ARG A 308 -3.45 30.33 47.66
CA ARG A 308 -2.33 29.96 48.55
C ARG A 308 -2.50 30.55 49.94
N PHE A 309 -1.74 30.04 50.90
CA PHE A 309 -1.53 30.67 52.19
C PHE A 309 -0.05 30.74 52.50
N HIS A 310 0.41 31.89 52.96
CA HIS A 310 1.78 32.11 53.41
C HIS A 310 1.81 32.26 54.93
N GLY A 311 2.83 31.69 55.56
CA GLY A 311 3.04 31.76 57.00
C GLY A 311 4.51 31.99 57.33
N ALA A 312 4.78 32.63 58.47
CA ALA A 312 6.13 32.83 58.98
C ALA A 312 6.19 32.57 60.50
N GLY A 313 7.32 32.11 61.01
CA GLY A 313 7.55 31.91 62.45
C GLY A 313 8.74 31.00 62.74
N GLY A 314 8.63 30.19 63.79
CA GLY A 314 9.73 29.36 64.31
C GLY A 314 9.47 27.85 64.36
N ALA A 315 8.43 27.35 63.67
CA ALA A 315 8.00 25.95 63.73
C ALA A 315 9.00 24.98 63.07
N ARG A 316 9.88 24.37 63.89
CA ARG A 316 10.98 23.47 63.44
C ARG A 316 10.52 22.12 62.89
N GLN A 317 9.26 21.75 63.10
CA GLN A 317 8.67 20.52 62.56
C GLN A 317 8.21 20.63 61.09
N LEU A 318 8.09 21.85 60.54
CA LEU A 318 7.64 22.07 59.16
C LEU A 318 8.65 21.52 58.13
N GLN A 319 8.15 20.79 57.14
CA GLN A 319 8.91 20.17 56.05
C GLN A 319 8.04 20.13 54.79
N VAL A 320 8.64 20.28 53.61
CA VAL A 320 7.89 20.23 52.34
C VAL A 320 7.30 18.85 52.07
N GLY A 321 6.08 18.82 51.51
CA GLY A 321 5.31 17.59 51.35
C GLY A 321 4.70 17.05 52.66
N GLY A 322 4.94 17.70 53.80
CA GLY A 322 4.22 17.43 55.05
C GLY A 322 2.94 18.26 55.17
N HIS A 323 1.92 17.75 55.85
CA HIS A 323 0.71 18.52 56.21
C HIS A 323 0.58 18.78 57.71
N PHE A 324 -0.06 19.88 58.09
CA PHE A 324 -0.27 20.29 59.47
C PHE A 324 -1.66 20.90 59.69
N THR A 325 -2.09 20.99 60.95
CA THR A 325 -3.37 21.59 61.34
C THR A 325 -3.11 22.89 62.10
N LEU A 326 -3.60 24.02 61.58
CA LEU A 326 -3.39 25.34 62.19
C LEU A 326 -4.39 25.59 63.34
N THR A 327 -3.88 25.84 64.54
CA THR A 327 -4.68 26.14 65.75
C THR A 327 -4.45 27.58 66.23
N GLN A 328 -5.32 28.10 67.10
CA GLN A 328 -5.25 29.45 67.69
C GLN A 328 -5.39 30.62 66.67
N HIS A 329 -5.61 30.34 65.38
CA HIS A 329 -5.86 31.36 64.35
C HIS A 329 -7.36 31.66 64.22
N GLY A 330 -7.80 32.81 64.75
CA GLY A 330 -9.21 33.16 64.94
C GLY A 330 -10.11 33.26 63.70
N GLN A 331 -9.58 33.18 62.48
CA GLN A 331 -10.40 32.97 61.26
C GLN A 331 -10.59 31.47 60.93
N HIS A 332 -9.56 30.64 61.15
CA HIS A 332 -9.59 29.22 60.78
C HIS A 332 -10.32 28.37 61.83
N GLU A 333 -10.23 28.75 63.12
CA GLU A 333 -10.98 28.10 64.21
C GLU A 333 -12.52 28.22 64.11
N ARG A 334 -13.04 28.97 63.12
CA ARG A 334 -14.47 29.14 62.84
C ARG A 334 -14.97 28.39 61.61
N GLY A 335 -14.07 27.85 60.79
CA GLY A 335 -14.41 27.04 59.62
C GLY A 335 -14.60 25.57 59.97
N ASP A 336 -14.91 24.75 58.97
CA ASP A 336 -14.82 23.28 59.08
C ASP A 336 -13.37 22.84 59.40
N ASP A 337 -13.19 21.67 60.00
CA ASP A 337 -11.85 21.20 60.38
C ASP A 337 -10.96 20.91 59.14
N SER A 338 -11.55 20.47 58.02
CA SER A 338 -10.80 20.29 56.76
C SER A 338 -10.29 21.61 56.16
N GLU A 339 -10.84 22.76 56.57
CA GLU A 339 -10.37 24.08 56.15
C GLU A 339 -9.17 24.61 56.98
N ARG A 340 -8.72 23.84 57.98
CA ARG A 340 -7.63 24.15 58.92
C ARG A 340 -6.37 23.31 58.64
N GLU A 341 -6.46 22.33 57.76
CA GLU A 341 -5.34 21.47 57.38
C GLU A 341 -4.65 22.00 56.12
N PHE A 342 -3.33 22.15 56.21
CA PHE A 342 -2.50 22.76 55.17
C PHE A 342 -1.34 21.86 54.79
N LEU A 343 -1.17 21.65 53.49
CA LEU A 343 -0.01 20.98 52.89
C LEU A 343 1.09 22.02 52.64
N VAL A 344 2.31 21.76 53.12
CA VAL A 344 3.49 22.61 52.89
C VAL A 344 4.01 22.36 51.48
N LEU A 345 3.95 23.41 50.66
CA LEU A 345 4.31 23.38 49.24
C LEU A 345 5.70 23.96 48.97
N GLY A 346 6.10 24.95 49.76
CA GLY A 346 7.41 25.58 49.74
C GLY A 346 7.81 26.00 51.15
N LEU A 347 9.10 25.96 51.45
CA LEU A 347 9.66 26.30 52.75
C LEU A 347 11.04 26.93 52.57
N THR A 348 11.23 28.13 53.11
CA THR A 348 12.53 28.75 53.31
C THR A 348 12.84 28.72 54.79
N LEU A 349 14.01 28.20 55.18
CA LEU A 349 14.47 28.17 56.56
C LEU A 349 15.76 28.97 56.72
N HIS A 350 15.87 29.69 57.83
CA HIS A 350 17.07 30.43 58.24
C HIS A 350 17.43 30.04 59.67
N ALA A 351 18.66 29.58 59.89
CA ALA A 351 19.11 29.15 61.21
C ALA A 351 20.55 29.56 61.54
N GLU A 352 20.80 30.00 62.77
CA GLU A 352 22.13 30.34 63.28
C GLU A 352 22.41 29.67 64.62
N ASN A 353 23.55 28.99 64.70
CA ASN A 353 24.09 28.46 65.95
C ASN A 353 24.75 29.57 66.77
N ALA A 354 24.37 29.71 68.04
CA ALA A 354 25.14 30.51 68.98
C ALA A 354 26.48 29.81 69.28
N LEU A 355 27.58 30.27 68.66
CA LEU A 355 28.93 29.83 69.01
C LEU A 355 29.55 30.85 70.00
N PRO A 356 30.39 30.43 70.96
CA PRO A 356 31.06 31.36 71.89
C PRO A 356 31.89 32.45 71.20
N VAL A 357 32.30 32.19 69.95
CA VAL A 357 33.11 33.07 69.10
C VAL A 357 32.29 33.97 68.17
N SER A 358 30.99 33.71 67.97
CA SER A 358 30.16 34.43 66.99
C SER A 358 30.07 35.95 67.25
N ALA A 359 30.21 36.38 68.51
CA ALA A 359 30.24 37.80 68.90
C ALA A 359 31.57 38.52 68.59
N HIS A 360 32.57 37.80 68.08
CA HIS A 360 33.93 38.30 67.81
C HIS A 360 34.43 38.08 66.38
N LEU A 361 33.70 37.30 65.56
CA LEU A 361 34.06 37.00 64.18
C LEU A 361 33.47 38.03 63.22
N SER A 362 34.28 38.45 62.24
CA SER A 362 33.90 39.40 61.20
C SER A 362 33.02 38.75 60.11
N THR A 363 32.19 39.57 59.46
CA THR A 363 31.38 39.12 58.31
C THR A 363 32.26 39.02 57.07
N LEU A 364 32.59 37.80 56.66
CA LEU A 364 33.34 37.54 55.43
C LEU A 364 32.44 37.67 54.19
N PRO A 365 32.97 38.18 53.05
CA PRO A 365 32.23 38.23 51.79
C PRO A 365 31.69 36.86 51.38
N GLY A 366 30.41 36.80 51.01
CA GLY A 366 29.72 35.56 50.64
C GLY A 366 29.11 34.78 51.81
N SER A 367 29.37 35.15 53.08
CA SER A 367 28.69 34.54 54.23
C SER A 367 27.19 34.86 54.24
N LEU A 368 26.40 33.92 54.76
CA LEU A 368 24.94 34.00 54.85
C LEU A 368 24.40 35.08 55.82
N GLN A 369 25.29 35.77 56.56
CA GLN A 369 24.91 36.78 57.56
C GLN A 369 23.89 37.80 57.03
N GLU A 370 24.11 38.36 55.83
CA GLU A 370 23.22 39.38 55.27
C GLU A 370 21.82 38.84 54.98
N GLN A 371 21.68 37.56 54.63
CA GLN A 371 20.39 36.91 54.40
C GLN A 371 19.68 36.63 55.73
N LEU A 372 20.41 36.14 56.75
CA LEU A 372 19.85 35.92 58.08
C LEU A 372 19.40 37.23 58.75
N ASP A 373 20.15 38.32 58.56
CA ASP A 373 19.76 39.63 59.10
C ASP A 373 18.63 40.29 58.28
N GLN A 374 18.43 39.92 57.02
CA GLN A 374 17.21 40.25 56.27
C GLN A 374 16.00 39.46 56.81
N ALA A 375 16.14 38.15 57.02
CA ALA A 375 15.09 37.30 57.59
C ALA A 375 14.69 37.76 59.01
N ARG A 376 15.66 38.06 59.90
CA ARG A 376 15.41 38.64 61.22
C ARG A 376 14.54 39.90 61.15
N ARG A 377 14.85 40.82 60.25
CA ARG A 377 14.07 42.07 60.06
C ARG A 377 12.68 41.80 59.51
N ALA A 378 12.53 40.89 58.55
CA ALA A 378 11.22 40.47 58.03
C ALA A 378 10.33 39.84 59.12
N HIS A 379 10.92 39.07 60.03
CA HIS A 379 10.24 38.46 61.18
C HIS A 379 10.07 39.42 62.38
N GLY A 380 10.47 40.70 62.26
CA GLY A 380 10.31 41.72 63.29
C GLY A 380 11.32 41.65 64.46
N LEU A 381 12.42 40.91 64.29
CA LEU A 381 13.50 40.70 65.26
C LEU A 381 14.66 41.69 65.07
N ASP A 382 14.36 42.96 64.78
CA ASP A 382 15.39 43.97 64.52
C ASP A 382 16.17 44.35 65.79
N LEU A 383 17.49 44.41 65.69
CA LEU A 383 18.43 44.66 66.78
C LEU A 383 18.94 46.12 66.81
N SER A 384 18.68 46.92 65.78
CA SER A 384 19.32 48.23 65.60
C SER A 384 18.92 49.30 66.64
N ASP A 385 17.80 49.13 67.35
CA ASP A 385 17.18 50.16 68.20
C ASP A 385 17.39 49.93 69.71
N LYS A 386 18.33 49.05 70.10
CA LYS A 386 18.75 48.88 71.50
C LYS A 386 20.27 48.86 71.61
N GLY A 387 20.80 49.57 72.61
CA GLY A 387 22.22 49.91 72.70
C GLY A 387 23.19 48.71 72.69
N SER A 388 24.38 48.95 72.14
CA SER A 388 25.43 47.97 71.81
C SER A 388 26.03 47.16 72.98
N SER A 389 25.52 47.31 74.20
CA SER A 389 25.84 46.43 75.32
C SER A 389 25.10 45.06 75.24
N LEU A 390 23.92 45.01 74.61
CA LEU A 390 23.08 43.80 74.62
C LEU A 390 23.64 42.62 73.82
N HIS A 391 24.32 42.87 72.69
CA HIS A 391 25.01 41.82 71.92
C HIS A 391 25.97 40.96 72.75
N ARG A 392 26.49 41.47 73.88
CA ARG A 392 27.37 40.71 74.78
C ARG A 392 26.62 39.94 75.86
N ASP A 393 25.46 40.46 76.28
CA ASP A 393 24.61 39.83 77.29
C ASP A 393 23.75 38.71 76.70
N ASP A 394 23.22 38.86 75.48
CA ASP A 394 22.38 37.82 74.87
C ASP A 394 23.16 36.52 74.63
N TYR A 395 24.39 36.60 74.10
CA TYR A 395 25.29 35.44 73.97
C TYR A 395 25.71 34.80 75.32
N GLN A 396 25.58 35.52 76.44
CA GLN A 396 25.92 35.00 77.78
C GLN A 396 24.71 34.57 78.63
N ARG A 397 23.49 35.02 78.28
CA ARG A 397 22.24 34.74 79.03
C ARG A 397 21.23 33.91 78.25
N ALA A 398 21.27 33.94 76.92
CA ALA A 398 20.36 33.24 76.01
C ALA A 398 21.17 32.37 75.03
N GLY A 399 21.66 31.23 75.51
CA GLY A 399 22.43 30.24 74.74
C GLY A 399 21.61 29.47 73.68
N THR A 400 20.62 30.11 73.07
CA THR A 400 19.70 29.54 72.07
C THR A 400 20.03 30.07 70.69
N GLY A 401 20.30 29.17 69.75
CA GLY A 401 20.40 29.52 68.33
C GLY A 401 19.07 30.06 67.78
N HIS A 402 19.14 30.81 66.68
CA HIS A 402 17.96 31.35 66.01
C HIS A 402 17.43 30.35 64.96
N TYR A 403 16.12 30.18 64.89
CA TYR A 403 15.44 29.43 63.82
C TYR A 403 14.22 30.21 63.35
N LEU A 404 14.16 30.48 62.05
CA LEU A 404 13.06 31.15 61.36
C LEU A 404 12.66 30.33 60.13
N VAL A 405 11.36 30.29 59.83
CA VAL A 405 10.79 29.64 58.64
C VAL A 405 9.71 30.52 58.02
N ASP A 406 9.76 30.60 56.70
CA ASP A 406 8.70 31.14 55.83
C ASP A 406 8.17 29.98 54.96
N ILE A 407 6.85 29.87 54.81
CA ILE A 407 6.20 28.76 54.09
C ILE A 407 5.15 29.24 53.09
N GLU A 408 5.07 28.55 51.95
CA GLU A 408 3.90 28.54 51.05
C GLU A 408 3.11 27.24 51.25
N THR A 409 1.80 27.35 51.33
CA THR A 409 0.90 26.22 51.58
C THR A 409 -0.38 26.29 50.76
N GLN A 410 -1.08 25.16 50.62
CA GLN A 410 -2.50 25.11 50.24
C GLN A 410 -3.30 24.29 51.25
N ARG A 411 -4.63 24.38 51.22
CA ARG A 411 -5.48 23.46 51.99
C ARG A 411 -5.32 22.02 51.52
N LEU A 412 -5.26 21.10 52.47
CA LEU A 412 -5.10 19.67 52.18
C LEU A 412 -6.30 19.08 51.41
N CYS A 413 -7.50 19.64 51.58
CA CYS A 413 -8.71 19.22 50.87
C CYS A 413 -8.76 19.62 49.38
N LEU A 414 -7.75 20.33 48.86
CA LEU A 414 -7.59 20.61 47.43
C LEU A 414 -6.49 19.70 46.84
N PRO A 415 -6.67 19.17 45.62
CA PRO A 415 -5.60 18.47 44.92
C PRO A 415 -4.43 19.41 44.62
N TYR A 416 -3.23 18.84 44.50
CA TYR A 416 -2.05 19.55 44.01
C TYR A 416 -1.58 18.91 42.69
N ARG A 417 -1.15 19.76 41.76
CA ARG A 417 -0.37 19.40 40.57
C ARG A 417 0.69 20.47 40.35
N SER A 418 1.84 20.07 39.82
CA SER A 418 2.87 20.99 39.35
C SER A 418 2.44 21.64 38.02
N SER A 419 2.97 22.83 37.72
CA SER A 419 2.77 23.46 36.42
C SER A 419 3.63 22.75 35.36
N LEU A 420 3.33 22.96 34.08
CA LEU A 420 4.11 22.41 32.95
C LEU A 420 5.33 23.31 32.69
N ASP A 421 6.26 23.31 33.64
CA ASP A 421 7.42 24.21 33.66
C ASP A 421 8.59 23.65 32.84
N HIS A 422 8.63 22.33 32.62
CA HIS A 422 9.58 21.66 31.74
C HIS A 422 8.92 21.40 30.35
N PRO A 423 9.22 22.19 29.31
CA PRO A 423 8.61 22.04 28.00
C PRO A 423 9.02 20.74 27.30
N ARG A 424 8.33 20.37 26.21
CA ARG A 424 8.81 19.28 25.34
C ARG A 424 10.04 19.74 24.55
N PRO A 425 11.06 18.88 24.32
CA PRO A 425 12.04 19.12 23.28
C PRO A 425 11.35 19.17 21.92
N VAL A 426 11.78 20.09 21.05
CA VAL A 426 11.21 20.29 19.71
C VAL A 426 12.25 19.91 18.65
N MET A 427 11.82 19.11 17.67
CA MET A 427 12.59 18.75 16.49
C MET A 427 12.62 19.94 15.52
N GLY A 428 13.80 20.56 15.37
CA GLY A 428 13.99 21.74 14.50
C GLY A 428 13.92 21.46 12.99
N GLY A 429 13.36 20.33 12.56
CA GLY A 429 13.21 19.91 11.17
C GLY A 429 13.37 18.39 10.96
N PRO A 430 13.14 17.91 9.73
CA PRO A 430 13.25 16.49 9.38
C PRO A 430 14.67 15.93 9.56
N GLN A 431 14.75 14.61 9.72
CA GLN A 431 15.99 13.84 9.82
C GLN A 431 15.91 12.60 8.91
N THR A 432 17.03 11.95 8.60
CA THR A 432 16.98 10.63 7.96
C THR A 432 17.07 9.51 8.98
N ALA A 433 16.52 8.35 8.59
CA ALA A 433 16.54 7.12 9.38
C ALA A 433 16.59 5.92 8.42
N THR A 434 17.12 4.79 8.89
CA THR A 434 17.16 3.53 8.11
C THR A 434 15.94 2.67 8.43
N VAL A 435 15.26 2.13 7.43
CA VAL A 435 14.10 1.22 7.62
C VAL A 435 14.58 -0.15 8.13
N VAL A 436 13.88 -0.69 9.14
CA VAL A 436 14.27 -1.93 9.86
C VAL A 436 13.09 -2.89 10.04
N GLY A 437 13.38 -4.13 10.43
CA GLY A 437 12.39 -5.18 10.64
C GLY A 437 13.02 -6.49 11.11
N PRO A 438 12.30 -7.62 11.06
CA PRO A 438 12.80 -8.93 11.46
C PRO A 438 13.97 -9.41 10.61
N GLU A 439 14.86 -10.21 11.22
CA GLU A 439 16.01 -10.80 10.53
C GLU A 439 15.57 -11.65 9.31
N GLY A 440 16.32 -11.53 8.21
CA GLY A 440 16.08 -12.28 6.97
C GLY A 440 14.89 -11.79 6.12
N GLU A 441 14.16 -10.78 6.55
CA GLU A 441 13.04 -10.20 5.82
C GLU A 441 13.45 -9.01 4.93
N GLU A 442 12.73 -8.77 3.83
CA GLU A 442 12.98 -7.63 2.93
C GLU A 442 11.95 -6.50 3.12
N ILE A 443 10.73 -6.84 3.54
CA ILE A 443 9.61 -5.89 3.68
C ILE A 443 8.88 -6.19 4.99
N HIS A 444 8.89 -5.23 5.92
CA HIS A 444 8.15 -5.33 7.18
C HIS A 444 7.16 -4.16 7.29
N THR A 445 5.87 -4.47 7.21
CA THR A 445 4.81 -3.46 7.15
C THR A 445 3.48 -3.94 7.74
N ASP A 446 2.59 -3.00 8.06
CA ASP A 446 1.26 -3.27 8.63
C ASP A 446 0.11 -2.94 7.65
N ARG A 447 -1.14 -3.12 8.12
CA ARG A 447 -2.37 -2.83 7.37
C ARG A 447 -2.58 -1.36 6.94
N LEU A 448 -1.68 -0.45 7.27
CA LEU A 448 -1.67 0.96 6.88
C LEU A 448 -0.38 1.33 6.12
N ASN A 449 0.35 0.34 5.60
CA ASN A 449 1.66 0.48 4.94
C ASN A 449 2.72 1.19 5.80
N ARG A 450 2.57 1.13 7.13
CA ARG A 450 3.52 1.71 8.09
C ARG A 450 4.79 0.85 8.15
N VAL A 451 5.92 1.45 8.46
CA VAL A 451 7.20 0.74 8.63
C VAL A 451 7.85 1.09 9.98
N LYS A 452 8.91 0.38 10.35
CA LYS A 452 9.78 0.71 11.48
C LYS A 452 11.12 1.26 10.97
N VAL A 453 11.80 2.07 11.78
CA VAL A 453 13.10 2.68 11.46
C VAL A 453 14.06 2.57 12.65
N GLN A 454 15.35 2.78 12.41
CA GLN A 454 16.29 3.22 13.44
C GLN A 454 16.84 4.59 13.06
N PHE A 455 16.82 5.52 14.00
CA PHE A 455 17.38 6.86 13.86
C PHE A 455 18.89 6.83 14.11
N HIS A 456 19.65 7.65 13.39
CA HIS A 456 21.12 7.71 13.51
C HIS A 456 21.64 8.15 14.89
N TRP A 457 20.78 8.72 15.74
CA TRP A 457 21.07 9.08 17.12
C TRP A 457 20.60 8.04 18.16
N ASP A 458 19.86 7.01 17.75
CA ASP A 458 19.49 5.91 18.64
C ASP A 458 20.68 4.95 18.79
N ARG A 459 21.35 5.07 19.94
CA ARG A 459 22.52 4.27 20.33
C ARG A 459 22.16 2.94 21.00
N LEU A 460 20.88 2.66 21.21
CA LEU A 460 20.40 1.50 21.97
C LEU A 460 19.63 0.48 21.11
N GLY A 461 18.98 0.92 20.03
CA GLY A 461 18.33 0.02 19.07
C GLY A 461 19.29 -0.94 18.36
N HIS A 462 18.77 -2.09 17.92
CA HIS A 462 19.55 -3.22 17.38
C HIS A 462 19.38 -3.42 15.86
N HIS A 463 18.92 -2.38 15.14
CA HIS A 463 18.55 -2.39 13.73
C HIS A 463 17.49 -3.44 13.36
N ASP A 464 16.53 -3.68 14.25
CA ASP A 464 15.58 -4.78 14.19
C ASP A 464 14.11 -4.32 14.24
N ALA A 465 13.16 -5.26 14.39
CA ALA A 465 11.75 -4.94 14.60
C ALA A 465 11.46 -4.28 15.96
N GLY A 466 12.44 -4.11 16.84
CA GLY A 466 12.36 -3.44 18.13
C GLY A 466 12.67 -1.94 18.07
N SER A 467 13.53 -1.46 17.16
CA SER A 467 14.11 -0.10 17.23
C SER A 467 13.12 1.08 17.25
N SER A 468 11.93 1.00 16.62
CA SER A 468 10.93 2.08 16.68
C SER A 468 9.49 1.60 16.72
N CYS A 469 8.57 2.53 17.04
CA CYS A 469 7.16 2.34 16.77
C CYS A 469 6.86 2.34 15.26
N TRP A 470 5.59 2.13 14.88
CA TRP A 470 5.12 2.09 13.50
C TRP A 470 4.89 3.49 12.92
N LEU A 471 5.83 3.98 12.10
CA LEU A 471 5.76 5.27 11.40
C LEU A 471 4.81 5.18 10.19
N ARG A 472 3.93 6.18 10.04
CA ARG A 472 3.20 6.39 8.77
C ARG A 472 4.19 6.77 7.66
N VAL A 473 3.83 6.43 6.42
CA VAL A 473 4.57 6.78 5.21
C VAL A 473 3.70 7.69 4.35
N SER A 474 4.27 8.81 3.91
CA SER A 474 3.68 9.69 2.90
C SER A 474 3.75 9.01 1.53
N GLU A 475 2.61 8.94 0.85
CA GLU A 475 2.46 8.33 -0.47
C GLU A 475 2.11 9.41 -1.51
N PRO A 476 2.53 9.28 -2.79
CA PRO A 476 2.32 10.32 -3.80
C PRO A 476 0.86 10.71 -4.07
N ASN A 477 -0.09 9.81 -3.74
CA ASN A 477 -1.52 10.05 -3.78
C ASN A 477 -2.20 8.98 -2.89
N ALA A 478 -3.10 9.36 -1.97
CA ALA A 478 -3.75 8.43 -1.07
C ALA A 478 -5.23 8.79 -0.83
N SER A 479 -6.12 7.81 -0.94
CA SER A 479 -7.56 7.98 -0.73
C SER A 479 -8.25 6.67 -0.31
N ALA A 480 -9.56 6.72 -0.13
CA ALA A 480 -10.36 5.56 0.28
C ALA A 480 -10.46 4.52 -0.85
N GLY A 481 -9.60 3.50 -0.79
CA GLY A 481 -9.61 2.37 -1.73
C GLY A 481 -8.82 2.57 -3.03
N TRP A 482 -8.14 3.71 -3.19
CA TRP A 482 -7.29 4.01 -4.36
C TRP A 482 -6.16 4.98 -4.00
N GLY A 483 -5.09 4.97 -4.79
CA GLY A 483 -3.90 5.80 -4.59
C GLY A 483 -2.66 5.21 -5.26
N ALA A 484 -1.51 5.85 -5.06
CA ALA A 484 -0.19 5.26 -5.26
C ALA A 484 0.28 4.60 -3.96
N VAL A 485 0.99 3.48 -4.06
CA VAL A 485 1.58 2.79 -2.90
C VAL A 485 2.99 2.33 -3.23
N PHE A 486 3.96 2.77 -2.43
CA PHE A 486 5.34 2.31 -2.48
C PHE A 486 5.81 2.05 -1.04
N VAL A 487 5.78 0.81 -0.56
CA VAL A 487 6.28 0.51 0.81
C VAL A 487 7.82 0.61 0.86
N PRO A 488 8.42 1.36 1.81
CA PRO A 488 9.86 1.35 2.05
C PRO A 488 10.35 -0.05 2.44
N ARG A 489 11.51 -0.46 1.94
CA ARG A 489 12.12 -1.78 2.25
C ARG A 489 13.18 -1.66 3.34
N ILE A 490 13.43 -2.76 4.04
CA ILE A 490 14.49 -2.84 5.06
C ILE A 490 15.84 -2.48 4.42
N GLY A 491 16.62 -1.66 5.11
CA GLY A 491 17.88 -1.08 4.63
C GLY A 491 17.75 0.24 3.87
N GLN A 492 16.57 0.62 3.38
CA GLN A 492 16.38 1.89 2.66
C GLN A 492 16.40 3.09 3.62
N GLU A 493 16.90 4.23 3.12
CA GLU A 493 16.93 5.49 3.87
C GLU A 493 15.69 6.35 3.59
N VAL A 494 15.02 6.76 4.67
CA VAL A 494 13.78 7.55 4.64
C VAL A 494 14.00 8.89 5.34
N ILE A 495 13.32 9.93 4.84
CA ILE A 495 13.19 11.22 5.53
C ILE A 495 12.02 11.10 6.49
N VAL A 496 12.29 11.34 7.78
CA VAL A 496 11.32 11.37 8.87
C VAL A 496 11.16 12.81 9.35
N ASP A 497 9.94 13.31 9.29
CA ASP A 497 9.52 14.57 9.91
C ASP A 497 8.75 14.28 11.21
N PHE A 498 8.49 15.31 12.02
CA PHE A 498 7.92 15.19 13.36
C PHE A 498 6.74 16.15 13.52
N LEU A 499 5.55 15.62 13.80
CA LEU A 499 4.32 16.42 13.84
C LEU A 499 4.33 17.37 15.05
N GLU A 500 4.06 18.65 14.81
CA GLU A 500 4.32 19.77 15.74
C GLU A 500 5.76 19.82 16.29
N GLY A 501 6.71 19.17 15.60
CA GLY A 501 8.08 18.97 16.07
C GLY A 501 8.21 18.01 17.26
N ASP A 502 7.16 17.26 17.65
CA ASP A 502 7.21 16.36 18.80
C ASP A 502 8.01 15.07 18.47
N PRO A 503 9.12 14.76 19.18
CA PRO A 503 9.86 13.52 19.01
C PRO A 503 9.02 12.25 19.19
N ASP A 504 7.93 12.31 19.96
CA ASP A 504 6.98 11.20 20.14
C ASP A 504 6.10 10.96 18.88
N ARG A 505 6.16 11.82 17.83
CA ARG A 505 5.25 11.80 16.66
C ARG A 505 5.94 11.80 15.28
N PRO A 506 6.81 10.81 14.98
CA PRO A 506 7.47 10.69 13.67
C PRO A 506 6.53 10.27 12.51
N LEU A 507 6.77 10.83 11.33
CA LEU A 507 6.09 10.58 10.06
C LEU A 507 7.14 10.52 8.93
N ILE A 508 7.17 9.46 8.13
CA ILE A 508 8.04 9.40 6.93
C ILE A 508 7.43 10.28 5.84
N THR A 509 8.15 11.31 5.42
CA THR A 509 7.72 12.28 4.40
C THR A 509 8.40 12.08 3.05
N GLY A 510 9.54 11.37 3.00
CA GLY A 510 10.30 11.16 1.76
C GLY A 510 11.30 10.01 1.82
N ARG A 511 12.09 9.87 0.77
CA ARG A 511 13.16 8.87 0.59
C ARG A 511 14.38 9.52 -0.07
N VAL A 512 15.56 8.98 0.21
CA VAL A 512 16.81 9.40 -0.43
C VAL A 512 17.60 8.17 -0.90
N TYR A 513 18.37 8.36 -1.98
CA TYR A 513 19.47 7.47 -2.33
C TYR A 513 20.73 7.93 -1.62
N ASN A 514 21.65 7.01 -1.34
CA ASN A 514 22.87 7.27 -0.58
C ASN A 514 24.11 6.59 -1.20
N GLY A 515 25.16 6.38 -0.39
CA GLY A 515 26.43 5.81 -0.85
C GLY A 515 26.35 4.35 -1.30
N ASP A 516 25.39 3.58 -0.77
CA ASP A 516 25.23 2.15 -1.02
C ASP A 516 23.98 1.88 -1.87
N GLU A 517 22.82 2.39 -1.45
CA GLU A 517 21.57 2.38 -2.22
C GLU A 517 21.60 3.55 -3.22
N ARG A 518 22.10 3.29 -4.43
CA ARG A 518 22.29 4.30 -5.50
C ARG A 518 21.13 4.32 -6.51
N PRO A 519 20.86 5.46 -7.18
CA PRO A 519 19.90 5.51 -8.27
C PRO A 519 20.42 4.73 -9.48
N GLU A 520 19.54 3.99 -10.16
CA GLU A 520 19.85 3.34 -11.44
C GLU A 520 20.29 4.37 -12.50
N TRP A 521 19.59 5.51 -12.56
CA TRP A 521 19.79 6.58 -13.53
C TRP A 521 20.34 7.80 -12.81
N HIS A 522 21.63 8.09 -13.00
CA HIS A 522 22.36 8.99 -12.09
C HIS A 522 23.48 9.84 -12.74
N SER A 523 23.70 9.74 -14.06
CA SER A 523 24.93 10.28 -14.70
C SER A 523 24.71 11.29 -15.82
N ASN A 524 23.50 11.42 -16.36
CA ASN A 524 23.21 12.27 -17.53
C ASN A 524 21.91 13.09 -17.41
N GLY A 525 21.01 12.75 -16.48
CA GLY A 525 19.71 13.42 -16.33
C GLY A 525 18.70 13.15 -17.47
N LEU A 526 19.04 12.28 -18.42
CA LEU A 526 18.19 11.99 -19.60
C LEU A 526 17.16 10.89 -19.36
N LEU A 527 17.36 10.05 -18.33
CA LEU A 527 16.52 8.90 -18.04
C LEU A 527 15.76 9.12 -16.72
N SER A 528 14.44 8.99 -16.76
CA SER A 528 13.56 9.15 -15.61
C SER A 528 12.46 8.09 -15.56
N GLY A 529 11.75 7.96 -14.43
CA GLY A 529 10.63 7.04 -14.27
C GLY A 529 10.71 6.16 -13.02
N PHE A 530 10.21 4.92 -13.12
CA PHE A 530 10.05 4.00 -11.99
C PHE A 530 10.70 2.65 -12.28
N LYS A 531 11.56 2.16 -11.37
CA LYS A 531 12.10 0.80 -11.38
C LYS A 531 11.75 0.10 -10.06
N SER A 532 11.27 -1.12 -10.15
CA SER A 532 10.92 -1.97 -8.99
C SER A 532 11.93 -3.10 -8.80
N LYS A 533 11.79 -3.89 -7.73
CA LYS A 533 12.60 -5.09 -7.46
C LYS A 533 11.69 -6.25 -7.04
N THR A 534 11.86 -7.42 -7.63
CA THR A 534 11.14 -8.64 -7.22
C THR A 534 11.51 -9.00 -5.78
N TYR A 535 10.51 -9.30 -4.96
CA TYR A 535 10.70 -9.74 -3.58
C TYR A 535 11.62 -10.97 -3.51
N ARG A 536 12.66 -10.92 -2.67
CA ARG A 536 13.72 -11.94 -2.54
C ARG A 536 14.32 -12.39 -3.90
N GLY A 537 14.41 -11.48 -4.88
CA GLY A 537 14.94 -11.78 -6.23
C GLY A 537 15.58 -10.60 -6.96
N GLY A 538 16.31 -10.91 -8.04
CA GLY A 538 17.05 -9.92 -8.85
C GLY A 538 16.32 -9.42 -10.11
N LYS A 539 15.04 -9.74 -10.28
CA LYS A 539 14.21 -9.26 -11.41
C LYS A 539 13.50 -7.95 -11.07
N TYR A 540 12.93 -7.30 -12.09
CA TYR A 540 12.27 -6.00 -11.95
C TYR A 540 11.16 -5.79 -12.99
N ASN A 541 10.27 -4.85 -12.70
CA ASN A 541 9.46 -4.15 -13.70
C ASN A 541 9.90 -2.69 -13.73
N GLU A 542 9.91 -2.06 -14.91
CA GLU A 542 10.31 -0.66 -15.10
C GLU A 542 9.39 0.08 -16.08
N LEU A 543 9.18 1.36 -15.81
CA LEU A 543 8.67 2.35 -16.75
C LEU A 543 9.74 3.44 -16.86
N VAL A 544 10.25 3.66 -18.08
CA VAL A 544 11.36 4.59 -18.35
C VAL A 544 10.95 5.60 -19.40
N PHE A 545 11.22 6.86 -19.12
CA PHE A 545 11.21 7.98 -20.07
C PHE A 545 12.67 8.32 -20.42
N ASP A 546 12.91 8.66 -21.67
CA ASP A 546 14.23 8.98 -22.23
C ASP A 546 14.09 10.30 -23.00
N ASP A 547 14.48 11.39 -22.33
CA ASP A 547 14.25 12.78 -22.75
C ASP A 547 15.41 13.32 -23.62
N ALA A 548 16.10 12.42 -24.32
CA ALA A 548 17.14 12.77 -25.28
C ALA A 548 16.53 13.40 -26.54
N THR A 549 16.95 14.63 -26.85
CA THR A 549 16.43 15.45 -27.96
C THR A 549 16.48 14.74 -29.31
N ASP A 550 15.36 14.80 -30.05
CA ASP A 550 15.11 14.13 -31.34
C ASP A 550 15.21 12.58 -31.26
N GLN A 551 15.24 12.03 -30.05
CA GLN A 551 15.39 10.61 -29.73
C GLN A 551 14.51 10.19 -28.55
N GLU A 552 13.37 10.86 -28.39
CA GLU A 552 12.46 10.68 -27.26
C GLU A 552 11.86 9.27 -27.27
N ARG A 553 11.82 8.62 -26.10
CA ARG A 553 11.34 7.24 -25.97
C ARG A 553 10.63 7.01 -24.64
N VAL A 554 9.57 6.19 -24.70
CA VAL A 554 8.91 5.62 -23.52
C VAL A 554 9.01 4.09 -23.60
N ARG A 555 9.39 3.44 -22.49
CA ARG A 555 9.56 1.99 -22.41
C ARG A 555 8.93 1.44 -21.14
N LEU A 556 7.91 0.60 -21.29
CA LEU A 556 7.32 -0.20 -20.23
C LEU A 556 7.82 -1.64 -20.38
N ASN A 557 8.47 -2.19 -19.35
CA ASN A 557 9.13 -3.50 -19.39
C ASN A 557 8.87 -4.32 -18.13
N SER A 558 8.58 -5.61 -18.32
CA SER A 558 8.76 -6.64 -17.30
C SER A 558 9.95 -7.54 -17.65
N GLU A 559 10.81 -7.77 -16.66
CA GLU A 559 11.89 -8.79 -16.75
C GLU A 559 11.34 -10.23 -16.76
N HIS A 560 10.02 -10.42 -16.62
CA HIS A 560 9.35 -11.66 -16.94
C HIS A 560 9.16 -11.83 -18.46
N ALA A 561 9.83 -12.83 -19.02
CA ALA A 561 9.82 -13.15 -20.47
C ALA A 561 10.14 -11.96 -21.40
N LYS A 562 10.93 -10.98 -20.92
CA LYS A 562 11.31 -9.75 -21.66
C LYS A 562 10.10 -9.08 -22.33
N SER A 563 8.99 -9.00 -21.59
CA SER A 563 7.71 -8.52 -22.10
C SER A 563 7.68 -6.99 -22.07
N GLN A 564 7.55 -6.35 -23.23
CA GLN A 564 7.79 -4.92 -23.42
C GLN A 564 6.77 -4.25 -24.35
N LEU A 565 6.44 -3.00 -24.01
CA LEU A 565 5.91 -1.99 -24.93
C LEU A 565 6.96 -0.88 -25.03
N ASN A 566 7.51 -0.68 -26.24
CA ASN A 566 8.46 0.38 -26.53
C ASN A 566 7.82 1.38 -27.52
N LEU A 567 8.00 2.67 -27.28
CA LEU A 567 7.44 3.78 -28.07
C LEU A 567 8.52 4.83 -28.36
N GLY A 568 8.49 5.44 -29.54
CA GLY A 568 9.39 6.52 -29.94
C GLY A 568 10.67 6.01 -30.63
N TYR A 569 11.82 6.52 -30.20
CA TYR A 569 13.14 6.17 -30.73
C TYR A 569 13.68 4.88 -30.10
N LEU A 570 13.54 3.74 -30.78
CA LEU A 570 13.81 2.42 -30.21
C LEU A 570 15.33 2.15 -30.17
N ILE A 571 15.87 1.93 -28.96
CA ILE A 571 17.27 1.59 -28.71
C ILE A 571 17.39 0.35 -27.81
N HIS A 572 18.56 -0.27 -27.80
CA HIS A 572 18.99 -1.11 -26.69
C HIS A 572 19.27 -0.23 -25.46
N GLN A 573 18.98 -0.75 -24.26
CA GLN A 573 19.28 -0.08 -22.99
C GLN A 573 19.74 -1.12 -21.96
N HIS A 574 20.76 -0.76 -21.17
CA HIS A 574 21.14 -1.52 -19.98
C HIS A 574 21.32 -0.54 -18.81
N GLY A 575 20.32 -0.48 -17.93
CA GLY A 575 20.26 0.48 -16.83
C GLY A 575 20.37 1.93 -17.31
N ASN A 576 21.48 2.59 -16.96
CA ASN A 576 21.81 3.97 -17.32
C ASN A 576 22.40 4.13 -18.73
N THR A 577 22.78 3.04 -19.40
CA THR A 577 23.45 3.08 -20.71
C THR A 577 22.44 2.99 -21.86
N ARG A 578 22.42 4.01 -22.72
CA ARG A 578 21.79 4.00 -24.05
C ARG A 578 22.71 3.26 -25.02
N GLY A 579 22.18 2.29 -25.76
CA GLY A 579 22.92 1.44 -26.71
C GLY A 579 22.39 1.55 -28.14
N ASP A 580 22.68 0.54 -28.96
CA ASP A 580 22.43 0.56 -30.41
C ASP A 580 20.98 0.87 -30.81
N PHE A 581 20.82 1.62 -31.89
CA PHE A 581 19.55 1.94 -32.52
C PHE A 581 18.90 0.70 -33.15
N ARG A 582 17.59 0.54 -32.90
CA ARG A 582 16.77 -0.61 -33.32
C ARG A 582 15.66 -0.25 -34.30
N GLY A 583 15.23 1.01 -34.35
CA GLY A 583 14.15 1.49 -35.21
C GLY A 583 13.38 2.66 -34.59
N THR A 584 12.30 3.10 -35.24
CA THR A 584 11.39 4.13 -34.72
C THR A 584 9.93 3.66 -34.78
N GLY A 585 9.06 4.27 -33.96
CA GLY A 585 7.63 3.98 -33.95
C GLY A 585 7.21 3.25 -32.67
N PHE A 586 6.76 1.99 -32.79
CA PHE A 586 6.39 1.16 -31.65
C PHE A 586 6.84 -0.29 -31.80
N GLU A 587 7.07 -0.97 -30.69
CA GLU A 587 7.32 -2.41 -30.62
C GLU A 587 6.53 -3.03 -29.47
N LEU A 588 5.81 -4.12 -29.77
CA LEU A 588 5.32 -5.07 -28.78
C LEU A 588 6.22 -6.30 -28.83
N ARG A 589 6.89 -6.62 -27.72
CA ARG A 589 7.82 -7.76 -27.63
C ARG A 589 7.46 -8.65 -26.44
N THR A 590 7.62 -9.96 -26.61
CA THR A 590 7.80 -10.93 -25.53
C THR A 590 8.60 -12.13 -26.05
N ASP A 591 9.33 -12.80 -25.17
CA ASP A 591 9.99 -14.09 -25.44
C ASP A 591 9.06 -15.29 -25.12
N ALA A 592 7.78 -15.02 -24.79
CA ALA A 592 6.75 -16.02 -24.51
C ALA A 592 5.55 -15.87 -25.49
N TYR A 593 4.31 -16.02 -24.99
CA TYR A 593 3.10 -15.98 -25.82
C TYR A 593 2.57 -14.54 -25.96
N GLY A 594 2.27 -14.11 -27.18
CA GLY A 594 1.60 -12.84 -27.49
C GLY A 594 0.23 -13.06 -28.13
N ALA A 595 -0.71 -12.12 -27.91
CA ALA A 595 -2.01 -12.10 -28.57
C ALA A 595 -2.53 -10.67 -28.71
N VAL A 596 -3.11 -10.35 -29.88
CA VAL A 596 -3.88 -9.12 -30.12
C VAL A 596 -5.33 -9.55 -30.37
N ARG A 597 -6.29 -8.90 -29.70
CA ARG A 597 -7.73 -9.23 -29.77
C ARG A 597 -8.56 -7.96 -29.63
N ALA A 598 -9.61 -7.84 -30.44
CA ALA A 598 -10.59 -6.75 -30.35
C ALA A 598 -11.99 -7.30 -30.66
N ASN A 599 -12.93 -7.11 -29.72
CA ASN A 599 -14.27 -7.72 -29.79
C ASN A 599 -15.25 -6.98 -30.74
N GLN A 600 -14.83 -5.83 -31.29
CA GLN A 600 -15.60 -5.00 -32.22
C GLN A 600 -14.85 -4.83 -33.55
N GLY A 601 -13.98 -5.79 -33.88
CA GLY A 601 -13.15 -5.81 -35.09
C GLY A 601 -11.77 -5.18 -34.89
N LEU A 602 -10.88 -5.45 -35.84
CA LEU A 602 -9.46 -5.08 -35.80
C LEU A 602 -9.00 -4.63 -37.19
N LEU A 603 -8.42 -3.43 -37.26
CA LEU A 603 -7.77 -2.90 -38.46
C LEU A 603 -6.25 -3.04 -38.33
N VAL A 604 -5.60 -3.69 -39.29
CA VAL A 604 -4.15 -3.69 -39.46
C VAL A 604 -3.85 -3.07 -40.82
N SER A 605 -3.28 -1.86 -40.80
CA SER A 605 -3.19 -1.00 -41.98
C SER A 605 -1.80 -0.39 -42.13
N SER A 606 -1.31 -0.29 -43.37
CA SER A 606 -0.15 0.55 -43.71
C SER A 606 -0.53 1.82 -44.47
N TRP A 607 -1.81 2.22 -44.45
CA TRP A 607 -2.26 3.52 -44.96
C TRP A 607 -1.86 4.63 -43.96
N GLY A 608 -1.09 5.61 -44.42
CA GLY A 608 -0.47 6.61 -43.54
C GLY A 608 -1.42 7.71 -43.03
N GLN A 609 -1.40 7.95 -41.71
CA GLN A 609 -2.03 9.09 -41.06
C GLN A 609 -0.97 9.94 -40.35
N LEU A 610 -0.31 10.85 -41.10
CA LEU A 610 0.75 11.70 -40.56
C LEU A 610 0.24 12.56 -39.39
N GLY A 611 0.99 12.56 -38.28
CA GLY A 611 0.68 13.33 -37.07
C GLY A 611 -0.61 12.92 -36.34
N ALA A 612 -1.16 11.73 -36.61
CA ALA A 612 -2.45 11.26 -36.07
C ALA A 612 -3.64 12.21 -36.35
N ASN A 613 -3.59 12.95 -37.47
CA ASN A 613 -4.66 13.86 -37.91
C ASN A 613 -5.91 13.15 -38.48
N GLY A 614 -6.08 11.86 -38.19
CA GLY A 614 -7.17 11.01 -38.67
C GLY A 614 -7.90 10.29 -37.53
N GLU A 615 -9.02 9.66 -37.84
CA GLU A 615 -9.75 8.83 -36.87
C GLU A 615 -9.03 7.47 -36.72
N GLN A 616 -9.02 6.91 -35.50
CA GLN A 616 -8.31 5.65 -35.17
C GLN A 616 -8.67 4.48 -36.10
N LEU A 617 -9.91 4.45 -36.59
CA LEU A 617 -10.43 3.46 -37.55
C LEU A 617 -10.90 4.12 -38.85
N ASP A 618 -10.24 5.20 -39.29
CA ASP A 618 -10.48 5.78 -40.62
C ASP A 618 -10.06 4.79 -41.72
N MET A 619 -11.07 4.07 -42.23
CA MET A 619 -10.95 3.09 -43.30
C MET A 619 -11.27 3.69 -44.69
N ARG A 620 -11.43 5.02 -44.85
CA ARG A 620 -11.86 5.64 -46.12
C ARG A 620 -11.05 5.21 -47.36
N PRO A 621 -9.73 4.93 -47.30
CA PRO A 621 -9.01 4.35 -48.44
C PRO A 621 -9.39 2.89 -48.69
N ALA A 622 -9.25 2.02 -47.69
CA ALA A 622 -9.51 0.57 -47.80
C ALA A 622 -10.98 0.23 -48.11
N TRP A 623 -11.92 1.07 -47.66
CA TRP A 623 -13.34 0.94 -48.00
C TRP A 623 -13.60 1.06 -49.50
N ARG A 624 -12.85 1.90 -50.23
CA ARG A 624 -12.98 2.00 -51.70
C ARG A 624 -12.52 0.72 -52.39
N GLU A 625 -11.45 0.10 -51.88
CA GLU A 625 -10.94 -1.18 -52.39
C GLU A 625 -11.99 -2.30 -52.19
N LEU A 626 -12.63 -2.36 -51.01
CA LEU A 626 -13.76 -3.26 -50.73
C LEU A 626 -14.96 -2.99 -51.65
N GLN A 627 -15.31 -1.72 -51.89
CA GLN A 627 -16.43 -1.36 -52.76
C GLN A 627 -16.18 -1.75 -54.23
N SER A 628 -14.97 -1.50 -54.76
CA SER A 628 -14.61 -1.92 -56.12
C SER A 628 -14.52 -3.45 -56.26
N ALA A 629 -14.02 -4.15 -55.24
CA ALA A 629 -14.02 -5.62 -55.23
C ALA A 629 -15.44 -6.20 -55.21
N TRP A 630 -16.39 -5.58 -54.48
CA TRP A 630 -17.80 -5.95 -54.56
C TRP A 630 -18.35 -5.72 -55.97
N GLN A 631 -18.21 -4.52 -56.55
CA GLN A 631 -18.75 -4.19 -57.89
C GLN A 631 -18.27 -5.14 -59.00
N LEU A 632 -17.01 -5.59 -58.92
CA LEU A 632 -16.47 -6.58 -59.86
C LEU A 632 -17.08 -7.97 -59.64
N ALA A 633 -17.22 -8.42 -58.39
CA ALA A 633 -17.86 -9.70 -58.08
C ALA A 633 -19.36 -9.71 -58.44
N ASP A 634 -20.06 -8.59 -58.25
CA ASP A 634 -21.48 -8.43 -58.61
C ASP A 634 -21.68 -8.54 -60.13
N SER A 635 -20.94 -7.74 -60.91
CA SER A 635 -21.06 -7.73 -62.38
C SER A 635 -20.58 -9.00 -63.06
N LEU A 636 -19.60 -9.72 -62.50
CA LEU A 636 -19.23 -11.07 -62.96
C LEU A 636 -20.27 -12.12 -62.56
N SER A 637 -20.93 -11.98 -61.41
CA SER A 637 -22.02 -12.86 -60.97
C SER A 637 -23.25 -12.74 -61.87
N ASP A 638 -23.70 -11.52 -62.16
CA ASP A 638 -24.87 -11.30 -62.99
C ASP A 638 -24.60 -11.77 -64.43
N SER A 639 -23.40 -11.49 -64.96
CA SER A 639 -22.97 -12.02 -66.26
C SER A 639 -22.83 -13.55 -66.32
N ALA A 640 -22.65 -14.24 -65.20
CA ALA A 640 -22.68 -15.70 -65.16
C ALA A 640 -24.13 -16.21 -65.26
N VAL A 641 -25.06 -15.59 -64.51
CA VAL A 641 -26.49 -15.92 -64.54
C VAL A 641 -27.11 -15.66 -65.92
N ASP A 642 -26.74 -14.57 -66.61
CA ASP A 642 -27.15 -14.27 -67.99
C ASP A 642 -26.69 -15.33 -69.03
N HIS A 643 -25.79 -16.24 -68.62
CA HIS A 643 -25.24 -17.32 -69.44
C HIS A 643 -25.48 -18.71 -68.83
N ASP A 644 -26.54 -18.87 -68.03
CA ASP A 644 -26.94 -20.12 -67.34
C ASP A 644 -25.85 -20.73 -66.43
N ALA A 645 -24.88 -19.92 -66.00
CA ALA A 645 -23.81 -20.30 -65.08
C ALA A 645 -24.07 -19.82 -63.64
N GLU A 646 -23.29 -20.35 -62.69
CA GLU A 646 -23.52 -20.14 -61.26
C GLU A 646 -23.17 -18.71 -60.77
N ALA A 647 -24.07 -18.13 -59.97
CA ALA A 647 -23.89 -16.85 -59.30
C ALA A 647 -22.85 -16.91 -58.15
N LEU A 648 -22.08 -15.85 -57.97
CA LEU A 648 -21.12 -15.72 -56.87
C LEU A 648 -21.83 -15.40 -55.55
N ALA A 649 -22.24 -16.46 -54.83
CA ALA A 649 -22.99 -16.36 -53.57
C ALA A 649 -22.32 -15.48 -52.49
N SER A 650 -21.00 -15.34 -52.52
CA SER A 650 -20.21 -14.52 -51.58
C SER A 650 -20.34 -13.00 -51.79
N ARG A 651 -20.96 -12.53 -52.88
CA ARG A 651 -21.12 -11.09 -53.17
C ARG A 651 -21.87 -10.33 -52.07
N THR A 652 -22.80 -11.00 -51.38
CA THR A 652 -23.57 -10.46 -50.25
C THR A 652 -22.73 -10.28 -48.98
N ASP A 653 -21.88 -11.26 -48.64
CA ASP A 653 -20.92 -11.17 -47.53
C ASP A 653 -19.95 -9.99 -47.76
N LEU A 654 -19.50 -9.79 -49.00
CA LEU A 654 -18.58 -8.72 -49.40
C LEU A 654 -19.25 -7.33 -49.40
N HIS A 655 -20.51 -7.22 -49.84
CA HIS A 655 -21.28 -5.98 -49.68
C HIS A 655 -21.45 -5.62 -48.20
N LYS A 656 -21.78 -6.60 -47.34
CA LYS A 656 -21.93 -6.35 -45.90
C LYS A 656 -20.62 -5.86 -45.26
N ALA A 657 -19.47 -6.45 -45.61
CA ALA A 657 -18.17 -5.98 -45.12
C ALA A 657 -17.88 -4.52 -45.53
N SER A 658 -18.29 -4.10 -46.73
CA SER A 658 -18.20 -2.71 -47.20
C SER A 658 -19.13 -1.78 -46.40
N ASP A 659 -20.38 -2.16 -46.18
CA ASP A 659 -21.33 -1.39 -45.37
C ASP A 659 -20.88 -1.24 -43.92
N ASP A 660 -20.36 -2.31 -43.33
CA ASP A 660 -19.95 -2.35 -41.92
C ASP A 660 -18.73 -1.48 -41.64
N ALA A 661 -17.88 -1.21 -42.63
CA ALA A 661 -16.76 -0.29 -42.53
C ALA A 661 -17.14 1.20 -42.50
N GLN A 662 -18.42 1.55 -42.71
CA GLN A 662 -18.94 2.93 -42.60
C GLN A 662 -19.54 3.27 -41.22
N GLY A 663 -19.36 2.44 -40.19
CA GLY A 663 -19.92 2.72 -38.87
C GLY A 663 -19.31 3.97 -38.22
N ARG A 664 -20.12 4.69 -37.42
CA ARG A 664 -19.64 5.70 -36.47
C ARG A 664 -20.05 5.36 -35.03
N HIS A 665 -19.30 5.89 -34.07
CA HIS A 665 -19.42 5.65 -32.64
C HIS A 665 -19.20 6.95 -31.87
N GLY A 666 -20.08 7.26 -30.91
CA GLY A 666 -20.01 8.46 -30.09
C GLY A 666 -21.36 9.15 -29.93
N SER A 667 -21.33 10.44 -29.62
CA SER A 667 -22.50 11.34 -29.58
C SER A 667 -22.17 12.65 -30.27
N ALA A 668 -23.11 13.20 -31.04
CA ALA A 668 -22.98 14.48 -31.73
C ALA A 668 -23.16 15.71 -30.78
N ASP A 669 -22.68 15.61 -29.54
CA ASP A 669 -22.64 16.71 -28.58
C ASP A 669 -21.66 17.77 -29.09
N SER A 670 -22.16 18.90 -29.61
CA SER A 670 -21.31 19.98 -30.11
C SER A 670 -20.46 20.59 -28.98
N ALA A 671 -19.14 20.63 -29.16
CA ALA A 671 -18.20 21.06 -28.15
C ALA A 671 -18.30 22.58 -27.89
N THR A 672 -19.01 22.96 -26.81
CA THR A 672 -19.01 24.33 -26.29
C THR A 672 -17.60 24.73 -25.84
N ALA A 673 -17.22 25.98 -26.11
CA ALA A 673 -15.88 26.50 -25.80
C ALA A 673 -15.45 26.28 -24.34
N PHE A 674 -14.17 25.96 -24.15
CA PHE A 674 -13.59 25.54 -22.88
C PHE A 674 -13.22 26.75 -21.99
N ASP A 675 -13.97 26.93 -20.91
CA ASP A 675 -13.51 27.65 -19.72
C ASP A 675 -12.82 26.62 -18.79
N GLY A 676 -11.50 26.79 -18.63
CA GLY A 676 -10.62 25.83 -17.96
C GLY A 676 -10.64 25.85 -16.44
N SER A 677 -11.66 26.47 -15.83
CA SER A 677 -11.78 26.67 -14.38
C SER A 677 -12.45 25.52 -13.61
N SER A 678 -13.04 24.52 -14.28
CA SER A 678 -13.78 23.44 -13.60
C SER A 678 -13.59 22.05 -14.23
N ALA A 679 -13.53 21.02 -13.38
CA ALA A 679 -13.62 19.63 -13.81
C ALA A 679 -14.95 19.31 -14.50
N THR A 680 -16.04 20.00 -14.15
CA THR A 680 -17.36 19.77 -14.77
C THR A 680 -17.46 20.34 -16.19
N THR A 681 -16.77 21.44 -16.51
CA THR A 681 -16.65 21.94 -17.90
C THR A 681 -15.67 21.07 -18.69
N ALA A 682 -14.52 20.71 -18.10
CA ALA A 682 -13.56 19.79 -18.71
C ALA A 682 -14.17 18.43 -19.08
N SER A 683 -15.08 17.87 -18.26
CA SER A 683 -15.76 16.59 -18.51
C SER A 683 -16.70 16.55 -19.74
N LYS A 684 -16.91 17.69 -20.41
CA LYS A 684 -17.63 17.78 -21.68
C LYS A 684 -16.71 17.70 -22.90
N GLY A 685 -15.40 17.93 -22.73
CA GLY A 685 -14.40 17.71 -23.77
C GLY A 685 -14.26 16.23 -24.12
N GLY A 686 -13.83 15.92 -25.34
CA GLY A 686 -13.66 14.55 -25.81
C GLY A 686 -14.96 13.84 -26.21
N ARG A 687 -16.10 14.53 -26.21
CA ARG A 687 -17.34 14.06 -26.86
C ARG A 687 -17.32 14.40 -28.35
N GLY A 688 -17.80 13.48 -29.17
CA GLY A 688 -17.84 13.57 -30.63
C GLY A 688 -18.09 12.18 -31.23
N GLU A 689 -18.03 12.06 -32.56
CA GLU A 689 -18.12 10.78 -33.27
C GLU A 689 -16.80 10.41 -33.96
N ALA A 690 -16.43 9.13 -33.91
CA ALA A 690 -15.34 8.54 -34.69
C ALA A 690 -15.78 7.27 -35.42
N ALA A 691 -15.05 6.85 -36.45
CA ALA A 691 -15.30 5.64 -37.21
C ALA A 691 -15.21 4.37 -36.35
N ARG A 692 -16.02 3.36 -36.72
CA ARG A 692 -15.97 1.99 -36.20
C ARG A 692 -16.38 0.99 -37.27
N LEU A 693 -16.06 -0.27 -37.03
CA LEU A 693 -16.74 -1.38 -37.70
C LEU A 693 -18.13 -1.58 -37.05
N LYS A 694 -19.15 -1.92 -37.85
CA LYS A 694 -20.48 -2.27 -37.32
C LYS A 694 -20.53 -3.68 -36.71
N GLU A 695 -19.71 -4.58 -37.26
CA GLU A 695 -19.57 -6.01 -36.94
C GLU A 695 -18.07 -6.36 -36.77
N PRO A 696 -17.69 -7.46 -36.11
CA PRO A 696 -16.31 -7.71 -35.68
C PRO A 696 -15.36 -8.23 -36.79
N TRP A 697 -15.17 -7.44 -37.84
CA TRP A 697 -14.28 -7.76 -38.97
C TRP A 697 -12.78 -7.63 -38.62
N LEU A 698 -11.94 -8.50 -39.20
CA LEU A 698 -10.49 -8.32 -39.26
C LEU A 698 -10.12 -7.78 -40.64
N GLN A 699 -9.82 -6.49 -40.73
CA GLN A 699 -9.40 -5.84 -41.98
C GLN A 699 -7.88 -5.74 -42.03
N LEU A 700 -7.27 -6.36 -43.05
CA LEU A 700 -5.88 -6.15 -43.43
C LEU A 700 -5.85 -5.25 -44.66
N ALA A 701 -5.10 -4.14 -44.64
CA ALA A 701 -5.08 -3.18 -45.75
C ALA A 701 -3.68 -2.59 -46.00
N SER A 702 -3.24 -2.56 -47.27
CA SER A 702 -2.00 -1.91 -47.66
C SER A 702 -2.04 -1.46 -49.13
N PRO A 703 -1.66 -0.21 -49.46
CA PRO A 703 -1.58 0.25 -50.85
C PRO A 703 -0.42 -0.36 -51.65
N ALA A 704 0.44 -1.17 -51.02
CA ALA A 704 1.58 -1.84 -51.66
C ALA A 704 1.42 -3.36 -51.79
N GLY A 705 0.56 -3.98 -50.96
CA GLY A 705 0.27 -5.41 -50.99
C GLY A 705 0.39 -6.10 -49.63
N ILE A 706 -0.12 -7.33 -49.54
CA ILE A 706 -0.13 -8.17 -48.33
C ILE A 706 0.47 -9.53 -48.69
N ALA A 707 1.47 -9.98 -47.93
CA ALA A 707 2.18 -11.24 -48.17
C ALA A 707 2.03 -12.20 -47.00
N ILE A 708 1.64 -13.46 -47.30
CA ILE A 708 1.59 -14.56 -46.34
C ILE A 708 2.61 -15.60 -46.78
N SER A 709 3.57 -15.96 -45.91
CA SER A 709 4.63 -16.91 -46.24
C SER A 709 4.99 -17.82 -45.07
N THR A 710 5.44 -19.04 -45.38
CA THR A 710 5.72 -20.11 -44.43
C THR A 710 6.64 -21.15 -45.09
N ARG A 711 7.36 -21.95 -44.28
CA ARG A 711 8.24 -23.02 -44.78
C ARG A 711 7.60 -24.41 -44.82
N GLN A 712 6.41 -24.58 -44.25
CA GLN A 712 5.75 -25.89 -44.13
C GLN A 712 4.38 -25.89 -44.81
N SER A 713 3.39 -25.22 -44.22
CA SER A 713 2.03 -25.15 -44.77
C SER A 713 1.32 -23.86 -44.37
N THR A 714 0.47 -23.38 -45.28
CA THR A 714 -0.58 -22.39 -45.02
C THR A 714 -1.90 -23.15 -45.02
N HIS A 715 -2.78 -22.88 -44.06
CA HIS A 715 -4.12 -23.47 -44.01
C HIS A 715 -5.17 -22.36 -44.02
N LEU A 716 -6.11 -22.45 -44.96
CA LEU A 716 -7.30 -21.61 -45.01
C LEU A 716 -8.51 -22.55 -44.89
N ALA A 717 -9.40 -22.26 -43.94
CA ALA A 717 -10.61 -23.04 -43.71
C ALA A 717 -11.75 -22.07 -43.34
N GLN A 718 -12.93 -22.28 -43.91
CA GLN A 718 -14.10 -21.42 -43.72
C GLN A 718 -15.36 -22.28 -43.57
N GLY A 719 -16.32 -21.80 -42.77
CA GLY A 719 -17.57 -22.52 -42.47
C GLY A 719 -18.75 -22.18 -43.38
N LYS A 720 -18.57 -21.29 -44.38
CA LYS A 720 -19.61 -20.87 -45.33
C LYS A 720 -19.05 -20.67 -46.75
N SER A 721 -18.27 -19.61 -46.92
CA SER A 721 -17.82 -19.09 -48.20
C SER A 721 -16.33 -18.72 -48.13
N LEU A 722 -15.64 -18.81 -49.27
CA LEU A 722 -14.30 -18.24 -49.47
C LEU A 722 -14.32 -17.50 -50.80
N SER A 723 -14.18 -16.19 -50.76
CA SER A 723 -14.15 -15.34 -51.96
C SER A 723 -12.73 -14.82 -52.19
N VAL A 724 -12.26 -14.89 -53.42
CA VAL A 724 -11.00 -14.27 -53.85
C VAL A 724 -11.31 -13.44 -55.08
N THR A 725 -11.16 -12.13 -54.95
CA THR A 725 -11.41 -11.15 -56.02
C THR A 725 -10.13 -10.37 -56.29
N ALA A 726 -9.76 -10.24 -57.56
CA ALA A 726 -8.68 -9.37 -58.03
C ALA A 726 -9.17 -8.57 -59.24
N SER A 727 -8.73 -7.32 -59.37
CA SER A 727 -9.16 -6.44 -60.47
C SER A 727 -8.57 -6.80 -61.84
N GLU A 728 -7.51 -7.63 -61.85
CA GLU A 728 -6.77 -8.05 -63.03
C GLU A 728 -6.64 -9.58 -63.03
N ASP A 729 -5.58 -10.14 -62.42
CA ASP A 729 -5.28 -11.58 -62.46
C ASP A 729 -5.36 -12.30 -61.10
N ILE A 730 -5.78 -13.57 -61.12
CA ILE A 730 -5.58 -14.53 -60.03
C ILE A 730 -4.61 -15.61 -60.50
N ASN A 731 -3.39 -15.62 -59.95
CA ASN A 731 -2.32 -16.52 -60.35
C ASN A 731 -2.14 -17.68 -59.36
N LEU A 732 -2.40 -18.92 -59.81
CA LEU A 732 -2.21 -20.14 -59.01
C LEU A 732 -1.10 -21.02 -59.60
N ALA A 733 0.03 -21.11 -58.89
CA ALA A 733 1.19 -21.92 -59.30
C ALA A 733 1.55 -22.96 -58.23
N ALA A 734 1.69 -24.22 -58.61
CA ALA A 734 2.03 -25.32 -57.72
C ALA A 734 3.17 -26.18 -58.28
N GLY A 735 4.33 -26.19 -57.61
CA GLY A 735 5.55 -26.87 -58.10
C GLY A 735 5.53 -28.42 -58.08
N LYS A 736 4.37 -29.05 -57.89
CA LYS A 736 4.20 -30.52 -57.97
C LYS A 736 2.80 -30.92 -58.44
N ARG A 737 1.75 -30.46 -57.74
CA ARG A 737 0.34 -30.75 -58.05
C ARG A 737 -0.56 -29.67 -57.48
N LEU A 738 -1.59 -29.30 -58.24
CA LEU A 738 -2.80 -28.65 -57.74
C LEU A 738 -3.87 -29.74 -57.67
N VAL A 739 -4.62 -29.81 -56.57
CA VAL A 739 -5.69 -30.79 -56.36
C VAL A 739 -6.90 -30.06 -55.80
N ALA A 740 -8.03 -30.21 -56.47
CA ALA A 740 -9.34 -29.79 -55.99
C ALA A 740 -10.19 -31.04 -55.73
N SER A 741 -10.98 -31.02 -54.67
CA SER A 741 -11.92 -32.10 -54.32
C SER A 741 -13.16 -31.44 -53.75
N ILE A 742 -14.30 -31.66 -54.40
CA ILE A 742 -15.52 -30.87 -54.23
C ILE A 742 -16.69 -31.85 -54.10
N ALA A 743 -17.59 -31.59 -53.15
CA ALA A 743 -18.65 -32.51 -52.77
C ALA A 743 -20.00 -32.30 -53.49
N ASP A 744 -20.16 -31.18 -54.18
CA ASP A 744 -21.37 -30.80 -54.92
C ASP A 744 -21.02 -30.53 -56.40
N ARG A 745 -20.55 -29.32 -56.74
CA ARG A 745 -20.23 -28.95 -58.12
C ARG A 745 -18.99 -28.08 -58.30
N LEU A 746 -18.30 -28.26 -59.43
CA LEU A 746 -17.26 -27.36 -59.92
C LEU A 746 -17.82 -26.51 -61.07
N SER A 747 -18.04 -25.22 -60.81
CA SER A 747 -18.43 -24.24 -61.83
C SER A 747 -17.22 -23.43 -62.30
N LEU A 748 -17.09 -23.22 -63.61
CA LEU A 748 -16.04 -22.41 -64.24
C LEU A 748 -16.63 -21.55 -65.36
N PHE A 749 -16.67 -20.24 -65.17
CA PHE A 749 -17.23 -19.27 -66.13
C PHE A 749 -16.16 -18.29 -66.65
N VAL A 750 -16.19 -17.97 -67.94
CA VAL A 750 -15.29 -17.00 -68.59
C VAL A 750 -16.05 -16.18 -69.63
N GLN A 751 -16.35 -14.91 -69.33
CA GLN A 751 -17.20 -14.04 -70.17
C GLN A 751 -16.68 -13.82 -71.61
N ARG A 752 -15.35 -13.83 -71.85
CA ARG A 752 -14.78 -13.35 -73.14
C ARG A 752 -13.73 -14.24 -73.80
N ALA A 753 -12.67 -14.61 -73.08
CA ALA A 753 -11.47 -15.19 -73.68
C ALA A 753 -11.52 -16.72 -73.90
N GLY A 754 -12.55 -17.39 -73.36
CA GLY A 754 -12.70 -18.84 -73.37
C GLY A 754 -11.80 -19.57 -72.37
N ILE A 755 -12.14 -20.83 -72.10
CA ILE A 755 -11.37 -21.75 -71.23
C ILE A 755 -10.33 -22.48 -72.08
N LYS A 756 -9.15 -22.77 -71.50
CA LYS A 756 -8.09 -23.57 -72.12
C LYS A 756 -7.52 -24.56 -71.10
N LEU A 757 -7.41 -25.83 -71.50
CA LEU A 757 -6.80 -26.90 -70.71
C LEU A 757 -5.66 -27.51 -71.52
N PHE A 758 -4.47 -27.62 -70.93
CA PHE A 758 -3.28 -28.13 -71.60
C PHE A 758 -2.50 -29.08 -70.67
N ALA A 759 -2.14 -30.26 -71.17
CA ALA A 759 -1.07 -31.07 -70.62
C ALA A 759 0.12 -31.01 -71.59
N ALA A 760 1.30 -30.62 -71.12
CA ALA A 760 2.51 -30.59 -71.95
C ALA A 760 3.08 -32.00 -72.21
N GLN A 761 2.83 -32.93 -71.28
CA GLN A 761 3.08 -34.37 -71.37
C GLN A 761 2.03 -35.10 -70.51
N GLY A 762 1.61 -36.29 -70.92
CA GLY A 762 0.55 -37.07 -70.23
C GLY A 762 -0.87 -36.74 -70.72
N LYS A 763 -1.85 -37.52 -70.25
CA LYS A 763 -3.26 -37.39 -70.65
C LYS A 763 -3.97 -36.21 -69.96
N VAL A 764 -4.87 -35.56 -70.70
CA VAL A 764 -6.00 -34.82 -70.11
C VAL A 764 -7.16 -35.80 -70.05
N GLU A 765 -7.80 -35.91 -68.89
CA GLU A 765 -8.86 -36.87 -68.62
C GLU A 765 -10.06 -36.17 -67.98
N VAL A 766 -11.25 -36.45 -68.49
CA VAL A 766 -12.54 -35.93 -68.01
C VAL A 766 -13.51 -37.11 -68.01
N GLN A 767 -14.19 -37.35 -66.89
CA GLN A 767 -15.02 -38.53 -66.67
C GLN A 767 -16.21 -38.16 -65.77
N ALA A 768 -17.42 -38.53 -66.21
CA ALA A 768 -18.58 -38.68 -65.32
C ALA A 768 -18.71 -40.16 -64.94
N GLN A 769 -19.09 -40.46 -63.69
CA GLN A 769 -19.14 -41.85 -63.18
C GLN A 769 -20.56 -42.40 -62.99
N SER A 770 -21.58 -41.53 -62.88
CA SER A 770 -22.96 -41.91 -62.56
C SER A 770 -24.04 -41.19 -63.38
N ASP A 771 -23.66 -40.23 -64.24
CA ASP A 771 -24.57 -39.29 -64.91
C ASP A 771 -23.98 -38.82 -66.25
N GLU A 772 -24.72 -38.01 -67.01
CA GLU A 772 -24.35 -37.55 -68.37
C GLU A 772 -23.07 -36.70 -68.42
N MET A 773 -22.27 -36.89 -69.47
CA MET A 773 -21.18 -36.00 -69.88
C MET A 773 -21.54 -35.27 -71.18
N ALA A 774 -22.17 -34.09 -71.07
CA ALA A 774 -22.59 -33.29 -72.21
C ALA A 774 -21.47 -32.38 -72.78
N LEU A 775 -21.38 -32.25 -74.11
CA LEU A 775 -20.40 -31.41 -74.81
C LEU A 775 -21.08 -30.59 -75.92
N THR A 776 -21.59 -29.40 -75.56
CA THR A 776 -22.42 -28.56 -76.44
C THR A 776 -21.64 -27.36 -76.99
N ALA A 777 -21.84 -27.01 -78.26
CA ALA A 777 -21.28 -25.81 -78.88
C ALA A 777 -22.20 -25.25 -79.99
N GLU A 778 -22.50 -23.94 -79.95
CA GLU A 778 -23.38 -23.24 -80.90
C GLU A 778 -22.93 -23.38 -82.38
N LYS A 779 -21.61 -23.36 -82.62
CA LYS A 779 -21.03 -23.18 -83.97
C LYS A 779 -20.31 -24.41 -84.51
N LYS A 780 -19.36 -24.96 -83.75
CA LYS A 780 -18.58 -26.15 -84.15
C LYS A 780 -18.03 -26.86 -82.91
N LEU A 781 -18.43 -28.12 -82.72
CA LEU A 781 -17.65 -29.10 -81.95
C LEU A 781 -16.59 -29.72 -82.87
N SER A 782 -15.39 -29.99 -82.35
CA SER A 782 -14.29 -30.56 -83.14
C SER A 782 -13.49 -31.54 -82.26
N ILE A 783 -13.70 -32.83 -82.48
CA ILE A 783 -12.92 -33.91 -81.86
C ILE A 783 -11.96 -34.43 -82.94
N THR A 784 -10.66 -34.45 -82.65
CA THR A 784 -9.62 -34.79 -83.62
C THR A 784 -8.43 -35.44 -82.93
N SER A 785 -8.07 -36.64 -83.35
CA SER A 785 -6.72 -37.18 -83.16
C SER A 785 -5.90 -36.89 -84.43
N THR A 786 -4.62 -36.54 -84.27
CA THR A 786 -3.75 -36.12 -85.39
C THR A 786 -2.81 -37.22 -85.89
N GLU A 787 -2.59 -38.26 -85.09
CA GLU A 787 -1.62 -39.34 -85.37
C GLU A 787 -2.24 -40.75 -85.29
N ASP A 788 -3.37 -40.90 -84.58
CA ASP A 788 -4.01 -42.19 -84.29
C ASP A 788 -5.56 -42.06 -84.39
N ALA A 789 -6.31 -43.05 -83.92
CA ALA A 789 -7.77 -43.10 -83.99
C ALA A 789 -8.50 -42.11 -83.06
N VAL A 790 -9.78 -41.90 -83.34
CA VAL A 790 -10.78 -41.37 -82.40
C VAL A 790 -11.77 -42.50 -82.12
N HIS A 791 -11.86 -42.95 -80.87
CA HIS A 791 -12.78 -44.02 -80.47
C HIS A 791 -14.07 -43.42 -79.91
N ILE A 792 -15.21 -43.92 -80.41
CA ILE A 792 -16.55 -43.65 -79.88
C ILE A 792 -17.24 -45.03 -79.76
N ALA A 793 -17.58 -45.42 -78.54
CA ALA A 793 -18.20 -46.71 -78.23
C ALA A 793 -19.20 -46.53 -77.08
N ALA A 794 -20.27 -47.32 -77.08
CA ALA A 794 -21.29 -47.35 -76.05
C ALA A 794 -21.85 -48.78 -75.92
N ALA A 795 -22.42 -49.12 -74.75
CA ALA A 795 -22.94 -50.46 -74.50
C ALA A 795 -24.27 -50.75 -75.22
N GLU A 796 -25.16 -49.76 -75.34
CA GLU A 796 -26.47 -49.94 -75.98
C GLU A 796 -26.55 -49.34 -77.39
N GLU A 797 -26.20 -48.05 -77.54
CA GLU A 797 -26.54 -47.26 -78.72
C GLU A 797 -25.52 -46.15 -78.97
N VAL A 798 -25.08 -45.99 -80.23
CA VAL A 798 -24.38 -44.79 -80.71
C VAL A 798 -25.20 -44.20 -81.86
N LEU A 799 -25.60 -42.94 -81.73
CA LEU A 799 -26.44 -42.24 -82.71
C LEU A 799 -25.78 -40.95 -83.16
N LEU A 800 -25.51 -40.84 -84.47
CA LEU A 800 -24.96 -39.65 -85.11
C LEU A 800 -26.05 -39.04 -86.00
N THR A 801 -26.52 -37.82 -85.70
CA THR A 801 -27.59 -37.16 -86.47
C THR A 801 -27.13 -35.84 -87.08
N CYS A 802 -27.67 -35.49 -88.26
CA CYS A 802 -27.49 -34.18 -88.87
C CYS A 802 -28.65 -33.87 -89.84
N GLY A 803 -29.36 -32.76 -89.64
CA GLY A 803 -30.38 -32.27 -90.59
C GLY A 803 -31.54 -33.23 -90.87
N GLY A 804 -31.82 -34.19 -89.98
CA GLY A 804 -32.83 -35.24 -90.16
C GLY A 804 -32.30 -36.55 -90.78
N GLY A 805 -31.06 -36.60 -91.25
CA GLY A 805 -30.35 -37.85 -91.54
C GLY A 805 -29.64 -38.39 -90.28
N TYR A 806 -29.44 -39.70 -90.21
CA TYR A 806 -28.72 -40.34 -89.11
C TYR A 806 -27.97 -41.62 -89.52
N ILE A 807 -26.94 -41.92 -88.73
CA ILE A 807 -26.30 -43.25 -88.63
C ILE A 807 -26.48 -43.70 -87.18
N ARG A 808 -27.05 -44.89 -86.99
CA ARG A 808 -27.28 -45.48 -85.66
C ARG A 808 -26.66 -46.86 -85.58
N LEU A 809 -26.02 -47.14 -84.46
CA LEU A 809 -25.43 -48.43 -84.11
C LEU A 809 -26.16 -48.93 -82.85
N LYS A 810 -26.89 -50.04 -82.92
CA LYS A 810 -27.62 -50.60 -81.77
C LYS A 810 -27.68 -52.12 -81.85
N GLY A 811 -27.35 -52.82 -80.76
CA GLY A 811 -27.43 -54.29 -80.67
C GLY A 811 -26.51 -55.08 -81.62
N GLY A 812 -25.64 -54.39 -82.37
CA GLY A 812 -24.82 -54.95 -83.47
C GLY A 812 -25.30 -54.56 -84.87
N ASP A 813 -26.53 -54.04 -85.01
CA ASP A 813 -27.09 -53.57 -86.27
C ASP A 813 -26.69 -52.12 -86.59
N ILE A 814 -26.69 -51.78 -87.88
CA ILE A 814 -26.35 -50.45 -88.41
C ILE A 814 -27.55 -49.90 -89.21
N GLU A 815 -28.27 -48.94 -88.64
CA GLU A 815 -29.33 -48.21 -89.35
C GLU A 815 -28.75 -46.94 -89.99
N ILE A 816 -28.76 -46.85 -91.33
CA ILE A 816 -28.35 -45.65 -92.07
C ILE A 816 -29.57 -45.09 -92.78
N HIS A 817 -29.98 -43.87 -92.43
CA HIS A 817 -31.21 -43.25 -92.94
C HIS A 817 -30.98 -41.78 -93.30
N ALA A 818 -31.50 -41.35 -94.45
CA ALA A 818 -31.48 -39.97 -94.90
C ALA A 818 -32.84 -39.58 -95.49
N PRO A 819 -33.34 -38.34 -95.27
CA PRO A 819 -34.53 -37.82 -95.94
C PRO A 819 -34.37 -37.62 -97.46
N GLY A 820 -33.17 -37.83 -97.99
CA GLY A 820 -32.80 -37.70 -99.39
C GLY A 820 -31.90 -38.85 -99.84
N THR A 821 -31.00 -38.59 -100.80
CA THR A 821 -30.15 -39.64 -101.38
C THR A 821 -29.00 -40.04 -100.46
N ILE A 822 -28.83 -41.34 -100.21
CA ILE A 822 -27.61 -41.91 -99.62
C ILE A 822 -26.64 -42.22 -100.76
N ASP A 823 -25.59 -41.43 -100.91
CA ASP A 823 -24.63 -41.50 -102.02
C ASP A 823 -23.31 -42.15 -101.57
N VAL A 824 -23.12 -43.44 -101.88
CA VAL A 824 -21.97 -44.24 -101.44
C VAL A 824 -21.07 -44.54 -102.63
N LYS A 825 -19.84 -44.01 -102.64
CA LYS A 825 -18.94 -44.06 -103.80
C LYS A 825 -17.79 -45.06 -103.60
N GLY A 826 -17.87 -46.18 -104.30
CA GLY A 826 -16.81 -47.19 -104.41
C GLY A 826 -16.89 -47.93 -105.75
N SER A 827 -15.80 -48.63 -106.12
CA SER A 827 -15.76 -49.47 -107.33
C SER A 827 -16.21 -50.92 -107.08
N GLN A 828 -16.34 -51.32 -105.81
CA GLN A 828 -16.83 -52.62 -105.39
C GLN A 828 -17.46 -52.52 -103.99
N HIS A 829 -18.55 -53.25 -103.76
CA HIS A 829 -19.24 -53.33 -102.48
C HIS A 829 -19.45 -54.81 -102.13
N LEU A 830 -18.62 -55.36 -101.22
CA LEU A 830 -18.77 -56.71 -100.71
C LEU A 830 -19.41 -56.68 -99.32
N PHE A 831 -20.61 -57.24 -99.22
CA PHE A 831 -21.23 -57.55 -97.93
C PHE A 831 -20.75 -58.94 -97.49
N GLY A 832 -19.79 -58.95 -96.56
CA GLY A 832 -19.32 -60.20 -95.94
C GLY A 832 -20.37 -60.81 -95.01
N GLY A 833 -20.16 -62.07 -94.63
CA GLY A 833 -20.94 -62.70 -93.56
C GLY A 833 -20.72 -62.00 -92.20
N PRO A 834 -21.61 -62.21 -91.22
CA PRO A 834 -21.54 -61.54 -89.93
C PRO A 834 -20.22 -61.82 -89.21
N THR A 835 -19.60 -60.76 -88.73
CA THR A 835 -18.38 -60.78 -87.91
C THR A 835 -18.53 -59.78 -86.77
N SER A 836 -17.92 -60.06 -85.63
CA SER A 836 -18.04 -59.23 -84.42
C SER A 836 -16.66 -58.77 -83.96
N LEU A 837 -16.52 -57.47 -83.72
CA LEU A 837 -15.37 -56.89 -83.02
C LEU A 837 -15.80 -56.53 -81.60
N SER A 838 -15.22 -57.18 -80.59
CA SER A 838 -15.44 -56.81 -79.19
C SER A 838 -14.50 -55.65 -78.83
N TYR A 839 -15.06 -54.46 -78.58
CA TYR A 839 -14.34 -53.38 -77.93
C TYR A 839 -14.50 -53.54 -76.41
N PRO A 840 -13.42 -53.72 -75.62
CA PRO A 840 -13.54 -53.73 -74.17
C PRO A 840 -13.90 -52.33 -73.68
N LEU A 841 -15.11 -52.17 -73.14
CA LEU A 841 -15.46 -50.99 -72.34
C LEU A 841 -14.82 -51.17 -70.97
N ASP A 842 -14.10 -50.16 -70.47
CA ASP A 842 -13.57 -50.18 -69.11
C ASP A 842 -14.74 -50.16 -68.11
N ASN A 843 -14.73 -51.08 -67.15
CA ASN A 843 -15.69 -51.04 -66.05
C ASN A 843 -15.45 -49.78 -65.23
N LEU A 844 -16.46 -48.92 -65.16
CA LEU A 844 -16.53 -47.86 -64.14
C LEU A 844 -16.46 -48.52 -62.74
N PRO A 845 -15.81 -47.87 -61.75
CA PRO A 845 -15.65 -48.46 -60.42
C PRO A 845 -17.01 -48.65 -59.74
N GLU A 846 -17.46 -49.90 -59.62
CA GLU A 846 -18.70 -50.25 -58.93
C GLU A 846 -18.61 -49.90 -57.44
N THR A 847 -19.63 -49.22 -56.92
CA THR A 847 -19.79 -48.95 -55.50
C THR A 847 -20.33 -50.19 -54.79
N GLU A 848 -19.41 -51.09 -54.40
CA GLU A 848 -19.65 -52.21 -53.48
C GLU A 848 -20.56 -51.80 -52.30
N PRO A 849 -21.54 -52.65 -51.91
CA PRO A 849 -22.47 -52.35 -50.83
C PRO A 849 -21.73 -52.08 -49.52
N SER A 850 -21.93 -50.89 -48.96
CA SER A 850 -21.25 -50.46 -47.75
C SER A 850 -21.55 -51.38 -46.56
N ASN A 851 -20.50 -52.00 -46.04
CA ASN A 851 -20.52 -52.75 -44.78
C ASN A 851 -20.26 -51.78 -43.62
N LEU A 852 -21.07 -51.82 -42.57
CA LEU A 852 -20.82 -51.10 -41.32
C LEU A 852 -20.33 -52.08 -40.25
N ASP A 853 -19.07 -51.98 -39.89
CA ASP A 853 -18.54 -52.67 -38.71
C ASP A 853 -18.93 -51.91 -37.45
N LEU A 854 -19.75 -52.56 -36.62
CA LEU A 854 -20.04 -52.12 -35.26
C LEU A 854 -18.92 -52.57 -34.33
N GLU A 855 -18.51 -51.68 -33.43
CA GLU A 855 -17.59 -51.98 -32.34
C GLU A 855 -18.07 -51.28 -31.07
N HIS A 856 -18.28 -52.05 -30.00
CA HIS A 856 -18.66 -51.53 -28.70
C HIS A 856 -17.62 -51.93 -27.65
N LEU A 857 -16.90 -50.92 -27.15
CA LEU A 857 -15.88 -51.04 -26.13
C LEU A 857 -16.33 -50.29 -24.87
N TYR A 858 -15.94 -50.81 -23.70
CA TYR A 858 -15.91 -50.01 -22.47
C TYR A 858 -14.91 -48.86 -22.60
N GLY A 859 -15.07 -47.81 -21.80
CA GLY A 859 -14.16 -46.64 -21.78
C GLY A 859 -12.70 -46.91 -21.39
N ASN A 860 -12.31 -48.17 -21.19
CA ASN A 860 -10.94 -48.64 -21.00
C ASN A 860 -10.39 -49.44 -22.20
N GLY A 861 -11.12 -49.46 -23.33
CA GLY A 861 -10.75 -50.17 -24.56
C GLY A 861 -11.01 -51.69 -24.55
N ARG A 862 -11.61 -52.25 -23.50
CA ARG A 862 -12.02 -53.66 -23.50
C ARG A 862 -13.35 -53.85 -24.23
N PRO A 863 -13.54 -54.95 -24.97
CA PRO A 863 -14.78 -55.22 -25.68
C PRO A 863 -15.96 -55.49 -24.74
N VAL A 864 -17.17 -55.27 -25.27
CA VAL A 864 -18.46 -55.55 -24.61
C VAL A 864 -19.15 -56.75 -25.29
N PRO A 865 -18.58 -57.98 -25.20
CA PRO A 865 -19.13 -59.15 -25.87
C PRO A 865 -20.50 -59.55 -25.35
N GLY A 866 -21.40 -59.97 -26.24
CA GLY A 866 -22.76 -60.35 -25.88
C GLY A 866 -23.74 -59.18 -25.69
N ALA A 867 -23.29 -57.93 -25.79
CA ALA A 867 -24.22 -56.79 -25.84
C ALA A 867 -25.12 -56.88 -27.08
N ARG A 868 -26.41 -56.60 -26.90
CA ARG A 868 -27.37 -56.54 -28.01
C ARG A 868 -27.29 -55.17 -28.67
N TYR A 869 -27.58 -55.10 -29.97
CA TYR A 869 -27.66 -53.83 -30.68
C TYR A 869 -28.91 -53.73 -31.57
N ARG A 870 -29.27 -52.48 -31.90
CA ARG A 870 -30.33 -52.12 -32.85
C ARG A 870 -29.82 -50.99 -33.73
N ALA A 871 -29.67 -51.27 -35.03
CA ALA A 871 -29.33 -50.27 -36.04
C ALA A 871 -30.58 -49.87 -36.82
N PHE A 872 -30.88 -48.59 -36.85
CA PHE A 872 -31.91 -47.96 -37.66
C PHE A 872 -31.25 -47.47 -38.95
N LEU A 873 -31.73 -47.96 -40.09
CA LEU A 873 -31.16 -47.69 -41.42
C LEU A 873 -31.90 -46.55 -42.13
N ALA A 874 -31.24 -45.94 -43.12
CA ALA A 874 -31.77 -44.77 -43.84
C ALA A 874 -33.05 -45.06 -44.66
N ASP A 875 -33.34 -46.33 -44.97
CA ASP A 875 -34.59 -46.79 -45.60
C ASP A 875 -35.75 -47.00 -44.58
N GLY A 876 -35.53 -46.69 -43.31
CA GLY A 876 -36.47 -46.93 -42.21
C GLY A 876 -36.51 -48.38 -41.71
N SER A 877 -35.73 -49.28 -42.30
CA SER A 877 -35.62 -50.67 -41.81
C SER A 877 -34.72 -50.75 -40.57
N VAL A 878 -34.92 -51.81 -39.77
CA VAL A 878 -34.24 -51.96 -38.47
C VAL A 878 -33.55 -53.33 -38.40
N ARG A 879 -32.23 -53.33 -38.23
CA ARG A 879 -31.43 -54.54 -38.00
C ARG A 879 -31.14 -54.68 -36.51
N GLN A 880 -31.27 -55.90 -35.98
CA GLN A 880 -31.02 -56.19 -34.57
C GLN A 880 -30.14 -57.44 -34.46
N GLY A 881 -29.18 -57.41 -33.53
CA GLY A 881 -28.20 -58.48 -33.38
C GLY A 881 -27.56 -58.48 -32.00
N VAL A 882 -26.47 -59.25 -31.89
CA VAL A 882 -25.65 -59.40 -30.68
C VAL A 882 -24.18 -59.31 -31.11
N LEU A 883 -23.37 -58.62 -30.33
CA LEU A 883 -21.93 -58.47 -30.59
C LEU A 883 -21.17 -59.74 -30.20
N ASP A 884 -20.13 -60.04 -30.96
CA ASP A 884 -19.29 -61.23 -30.82
C ASP A 884 -18.36 -61.19 -29.58
N ALA A 885 -17.47 -62.17 -29.45
CA ALA A 885 -16.49 -62.23 -28.36
C ALA A 885 -15.50 -61.06 -28.31
N ALA A 886 -15.34 -60.32 -29.41
CA ALA A 886 -14.52 -59.12 -29.55
C ALA A 886 -15.34 -57.82 -29.48
N GLY A 887 -16.63 -57.88 -29.14
CA GLY A 887 -17.50 -56.70 -29.05
C GLY A 887 -17.84 -56.09 -30.41
N LYS A 888 -17.82 -56.88 -31.49
CA LYS A 888 -18.06 -56.42 -32.86
C LYS A 888 -19.23 -57.12 -33.54
N ALA A 889 -19.77 -56.50 -34.59
CA ALA A 889 -20.67 -57.13 -35.55
C ALA A 889 -20.69 -56.36 -36.88
N THR A 890 -20.53 -57.04 -38.00
CA THR A 890 -20.63 -56.44 -39.34
C THR A 890 -22.08 -56.44 -39.82
N LEU A 891 -22.56 -55.28 -40.27
CA LEU A 891 -23.83 -55.11 -40.98
C LEU A 891 -23.56 -54.91 -42.46
N SER A 892 -23.86 -55.92 -43.28
CA SER A 892 -23.64 -55.92 -44.72
C SER A 892 -24.89 -55.59 -45.54
N GLY A 893 -24.71 -54.97 -46.71
CA GLY A 893 -25.83 -54.65 -47.62
C GLY A 893 -26.70 -53.50 -47.11
N LEU A 894 -26.07 -52.38 -46.74
CA LEU A 894 -26.76 -51.21 -46.19
C LEU A 894 -27.11 -50.18 -47.28
N PRO A 895 -28.25 -49.47 -47.15
CA PRO A 895 -28.57 -48.33 -48.02
C PRO A 895 -27.65 -47.15 -47.72
N LEU A 896 -27.30 -46.38 -48.75
CA LEU A 896 -26.50 -45.17 -48.63
C LEU A 896 -27.22 -44.12 -47.77
N GLY A 897 -26.64 -43.82 -46.59
CA GLY A 897 -27.16 -42.81 -45.67
C GLY A 897 -26.57 -42.94 -44.27
N GLY A 898 -27.01 -42.08 -43.35
CA GLY A 898 -26.66 -42.17 -41.94
C GLY A 898 -27.35 -43.35 -41.25
N VAL A 899 -26.61 -44.09 -40.43
CA VAL A 899 -27.14 -45.21 -39.63
C VAL A 899 -27.05 -44.86 -38.14
N GLN A 900 -28.17 -44.92 -37.42
CA GLN A 900 -28.19 -44.73 -35.98
C GLN A 900 -28.15 -46.08 -35.27
N VAL A 901 -27.17 -46.28 -34.37
CA VAL A 901 -26.98 -47.55 -33.65
C VAL A 901 -27.20 -47.34 -32.16
N GLU A 902 -28.13 -48.11 -31.60
CA GLU A 902 -28.41 -48.22 -30.17
C GLU A 902 -27.81 -49.52 -29.64
N TYR A 903 -26.93 -49.43 -28.64
CA TYR A 903 -26.40 -50.58 -27.90
C TYR A 903 -27.15 -50.72 -26.58
N PHE A 904 -27.67 -51.92 -26.31
CA PHE A 904 -28.31 -52.24 -25.02
C PHE A 904 -27.26 -52.57 -23.96
N GLN A 905 -27.63 -52.44 -22.68
CA GLN A 905 -26.75 -52.73 -21.56
C GLN A 905 -26.16 -54.15 -21.61
N ASP A 906 -24.91 -54.28 -21.16
CA ASP A 906 -24.22 -55.56 -21.08
C ASP A 906 -24.98 -56.56 -20.17
N PRO A 907 -25.20 -57.81 -20.60
CA PRO A 907 -25.96 -58.79 -19.82
C PRO A 907 -25.22 -59.38 -18.60
N ARG A 908 -23.99 -58.97 -18.30
CA ARG A 908 -23.18 -59.47 -17.17
C ARG A 908 -23.42 -58.64 -15.90
N GLU A 909 -23.61 -59.33 -14.76
CA GLU A 909 -23.66 -58.67 -13.46
C GLU A 909 -22.31 -58.02 -13.11
N ILE A 910 -22.33 -56.74 -12.75
CA ILE A 910 -21.13 -55.94 -12.44
C ILE A 910 -20.90 -55.93 -10.92
N ASP A 911 -19.80 -56.54 -10.46
CA ASP A 911 -19.37 -56.45 -9.05
C ASP A 911 -18.97 -54.99 -8.70
N LYS A 912 -19.55 -54.47 -7.62
CA LYS A 912 -19.53 -53.04 -7.27
C LYS A 912 -18.39 -52.70 -6.33
N ARG A 913 -17.15 -52.68 -6.83
CA ARG A 913 -15.98 -52.19 -6.07
C ARG A 913 -15.24 -51.08 -6.85
N PRO A 914 -15.05 -49.88 -6.27
CA PRO A 914 -14.34 -48.80 -6.95
C PRO A 914 -12.83 -49.05 -6.96
N GLN A 915 -12.16 -48.71 -8.06
CA GLN A 915 -10.70 -48.78 -8.19
C GLN A 915 -10.16 -47.45 -8.72
N ALA A 916 -9.11 -46.92 -8.08
CA ALA A 916 -8.63 -45.56 -8.30
C ALA A 916 -7.66 -45.43 -9.50
N TRP A 917 -7.58 -44.23 -10.08
CA TRP A 917 -6.64 -43.92 -11.16
C TRP A 917 -5.22 -43.57 -10.64
N PRO A 918 -4.15 -44.26 -11.10
CA PRO A 918 -2.78 -43.77 -11.02
C PRO A 918 -2.49 -42.76 -12.16
N SER A 919 -1.40 -41.99 -12.05
CA SER A 919 -1.17 -40.78 -12.87
C SER A 919 0.07 -40.84 -13.77
N LYS A 920 0.02 -40.06 -14.87
CA LYS A 920 1.12 -39.59 -15.76
C LYS A 920 2.20 -40.58 -16.20
N VAL A 921 2.25 -40.86 -17.51
CA VAL A 921 3.47 -41.24 -18.25
C VAL A 921 3.57 -40.40 -19.53
N PRO A 922 4.74 -39.82 -19.88
CA PRO A 922 4.90 -38.97 -21.07
C PRO A 922 5.21 -39.78 -22.35
N ILE A 923 4.78 -39.26 -23.50
CA ILE A 923 5.00 -39.89 -24.82
C ILE A 923 6.20 -39.26 -25.52
N LYS A 924 7.13 -40.10 -26.02
CA LYS A 924 8.09 -39.75 -27.08
C LYS A 924 7.57 -40.28 -28.42
N PRO A 925 7.72 -39.55 -29.54
CA PRO A 925 7.49 -40.11 -30.87
C PRO A 925 8.62 -41.08 -31.23
N THR A 926 8.31 -42.15 -31.98
CA THR A 926 9.30 -43.01 -32.62
C THR A 926 8.68 -43.57 -33.90
N TYR A 927 9.37 -43.40 -35.02
CA TYR A 927 8.96 -43.97 -36.31
C TYR A 927 9.33 -45.45 -36.36
N ALA A 928 8.44 -46.28 -36.91
CA ALA A 928 8.73 -47.66 -37.27
C ALA A 928 8.21 -47.92 -38.70
N THR A 929 9.09 -48.39 -39.58
CA THR A 929 8.74 -48.96 -40.89
C THR A 929 8.38 -50.43 -40.72
N THR A 930 7.59 -50.99 -41.66
CA THR A 930 7.37 -52.45 -41.74
C THR A 930 7.45 -52.91 -43.20
N SER A 931 8.17 -54.01 -43.44
CA SER A 931 8.25 -54.76 -44.69
C SER A 931 7.05 -55.72 -44.84
N GLY A 932 6.73 -56.28 -46.01
CA GLY A 932 7.35 -56.17 -47.34
C GLY A 932 6.95 -57.38 -48.22
N ASP A 933 7.62 -57.54 -49.37
CA ASP A 933 7.79 -58.78 -50.15
C ASP A 933 6.53 -59.46 -50.78
N THR A 934 6.52 -59.95 -52.03
CA THR A 934 7.55 -60.16 -53.09
C THR A 934 7.00 -59.61 -54.46
N GLN A 935 7.53 -59.81 -55.69
CA GLN A 935 8.57 -60.73 -56.20
C GLN A 935 9.36 -60.23 -57.44
N ALA A 936 8.94 -60.58 -58.67
CA ALA A 936 9.75 -60.51 -59.89
C ALA A 936 8.84 -60.37 -61.15
N ALA A 937 9.33 -60.05 -62.37
CA ALA A 937 10.71 -60.11 -62.87
C ALA A 937 10.99 -59.11 -64.03
N VAL A 938 12.30 -58.81 -64.26
CA VAL A 938 13.04 -58.86 -65.57
C VAL A 938 12.26 -58.45 -66.85
N SER A 939 12.67 -57.52 -67.73
CA SER A 939 13.99 -56.89 -68.03
C SER A 939 13.83 -55.64 -68.93
N GLY A 940 14.84 -54.74 -69.03
CA GLY A 940 14.91 -53.83 -70.18
C GLY A 940 15.89 -52.65 -70.10
N SER A 941 16.96 -52.71 -70.90
CA SER A 941 17.87 -51.62 -71.35
C SER A 941 17.18 -50.51 -72.18
N ALA A 942 17.78 -49.34 -72.52
CA ALA A 942 18.89 -48.54 -71.99
C ALA A 942 19.06 -47.25 -72.86
N GLY A 943 19.65 -46.18 -72.31
CA GLY A 943 20.02 -44.95 -73.06
C GLY A 943 18.86 -43.97 -73.36
N GLY A 944 19.10 -42.73 -73.80
CA GLY A 944 20.40 -42.04 -73.90
C GLY A 944 20.33 -40.59 -74.47
N LEU A 945 20.89 -39.63 -73.72
CA LEU A 945 21.64 -38.42 -74.15
C LEU A 945 21.13 -37.48 -75.28
N GLY A 946 20.83 -36.23 -74.90
CA GLY A 946 21.08 -35.01 -75.68
C GLY A 946 20.03 -34.59 -76.74
N SER A 947 20.08 -33.39 -77.33
CA SER A 947 20.76 -32.13 -76.94
C SER A 947 20.40 -30.98 -77.90
N THR A 948 20.35 -29.71 -77.42
CA THR A 948 20.28 -28.45 -78.23
C THR A 948 18.99 -28.28 -79.10
N SER A 949 18.64 -27.13 -79.68
CA SER A 949 19.31 -25.82 -79.81
C SER A 949 18.33 -24.62 -79.77
N GLN A 950 18.87 -23.42 -79.53
CA GLN A 950 18.25 -22.11 -79.85
C GLN A 950 18.16 -21.90 -81.40
N PRO A 951 17.39 -20.92 -81.96
CA PRO A 951 17.68 -19.48 -81.81
C PRO A 951 16.46 -18.50 -81.83
N ALA A 952 16.75 -17.20 -81.69
CA ALA A 952 15.88 -16.05 -82.06
C ALA A 952 16.37 -15.42 -83.40
N PRO A 953 15.73 -14.37 -84.01
CA PRO A 953 15.84 -12.99 -83.48
C PRO A 953 14.72 -11.97 -83.89
N SER A 954 14.92 -10.69 -83.52
CA SER A 954 14.56 -9.45 -84.27
C SER A 954 13.10 -8.92 -84.31
N LEU A 955 12.80 -7.60 -84.43
CA LEU A 955 13.56 -6.32 -84.25
C LEU A 955 12.57 -5.10 -84.23
N LEU A 956 12.94 -3.99 -83.55
CA LEU A 956 12.50 -2.57 -83.77
C LEU A 956 10.99 -2.23 -83.52
N GLN A 957 10.52 -0.98 -83.37
CA GLN A 957 11.11 0.38 -83.46
C GLN A 957 10.34 1.42 -82.59
N SER A 958 10.89 2.64 -82.40
CA SER A 958 10.24 3.82 -81.78
C SER A 958 10.70 5.14 -82.44
N PRO A 959 9.82 6.11 -82.79
CA PRO A 959 9.62 7.37 -82.01
C PRO A 959 8.17 7.93 -82.14
N GLY A 960 7.75 9.11 -81.62
CA GLY A 960 8.34 10.06 -80.65
C GLY A 960 7.95 11.56 -80.84
N TRP A 961 7.90 12.32 -79.72
CA TRP A 961 7.88 13.80 -79.55
C TRP A 961 6.63 14.70 -79.88
N ALA A 962 6.25 15.51 -78.87
CA ALA A 962 5.92 16.96 -78.85
C ALA A 962 4.63 17.60 -79.50
N GLY A 963 3.97 18.51 -78.75
CA GLY A 963 3.65 19.87 -79.26
C GLY A 963 2.25 20.54 -79.05
N GLY A 964 2.05 21.29 -77.96
CA GLY A 964 1.61 22.72 -77.98
C GLY A 964 0.12 23.19 -78.09
N THR A 965 -0.32 23.99 -77.09
CA THR A 965 -1.29 25.15 -77.15
C THR A 965 -2.76 24.92 -77.61
N SER A 966 -3.81 25.68 -77.20
CA SER A 966 -4.16 26.66 -76.12
C SER A 966 -5.71 26.88 -76.15
N GLY A 967 -6.46 27.68 -75.37
CA GLY A 967 -6.21 28.72 -74.33
C GLY A 967 -7.51 29.55 -74.08
N ARG A 968 -7.38 30.82 -73.63
CA ARG A 968 -8.40 31.93 -73.55
C ARG A 968 -9.29 32.10 -72.28
N MET A 969 -9.23 33.30 -71.67
CA MET A 969 -10.16 33.89 -70.68
C MET A 969 -10.96 35.07 -71.29
N PRO A 970 -12.02 35.58 -70.61
CA PRO A 970 -11.96 36.89 -69.91
C PRO A 970 -12.40 36.82 -68.41
N ASN A 971 -11.95 37.66 -67.45
CA ASN A 971 -12.17 39.12 -67.20
C ASN A 971 -13.64 39.49 -66.80
N THR A 972 -13.97 40.33 -65.80
CA THR A 972 -13.15 41.18 -64.87
C THR A 972 -13.93 41.70 -63.63
N SER A 973 -13.25 41.88 -62.48
CA SER A 973 -13.37 42.94 -61.43
C SER A 973 -14.73 43.47 -60.88
N GLY A 974 -14.79 43.65 -59.55
CA GLY A 974 -15.69 44.60 -58.86
C GLY A 974 -15.35 44.73 -57.35
N VAL A 975 -15.34 45.97 -56.80
CA VAL A 975 -15.01 46.28 -55.38
C VAL A 975 -15.98 47.33 -54.85
N GLY A 976 -16.42 47.21 -53.59
CA GLY A 976 -17.29 48.18 -52.91
C GLY A 976 -17.30 48.03 -51.39
N LEU A 977 -17.60 49.13 -50.68
CA LEU A 977 -17.54 49.25 -49.21
C LEU A 977 -18.84 49.84 -48.64
N SER A 978 -18.96 49.78 -47.30
CA SER A 978 -19.89 50.52 -46.41
C SER A 978 -21.31 49.99 -46.16
N SER A 979 -21.72 50.14 -44.89
CA SER A 979 -23.03 49.88 -44.25
C SER A 979 -23.93 51.14 -44.33
N PRO A 980 -25.11 51.24 -43.66
CA PRO A 980 -25.89 50.24 -42.90
C PRO A 980 -27.40 50.19 -43.27
N GLY A 981 -28.19 49.29 -42.66
CA GLY A 981 -29.65 49.34 -42.70
C GLY A 981 -30.33 48.23 -41.87
N TRP A 982 -31.37 48.59 -41.10
CA TRP A 982 -32.27 47.64 -40.41
C TRP A 982 -33.48 47.31 -41.29
N PRO A 983 -34.22 46.22 -40.99
CA PRO A 983 -35.53 46.47 -40.38
C PRO A 983 -35.91 45.53 -39.21
N GLU A 984 -36.64 46.12 -38.27
CA GLU A 984 -37.75 45.62 -37.43
C GLU A 984 -37.93 44.10 -37.18
N GLY A 985 -38.07 43.72 -35.90
CA GLY A 985 -38.38 42.35 -35.46
C GLY A 985 -39.76 42.20 -34.79
N PRO A 986 -40.31 40.97 -34.72
CA PRO A 986 -41.58 40.66 -34.06
C PRO A 986 -41.46 40.46 -32.53
N PRO A 987 -42.57 40.40 -31.77
CA PRO A 987 -42.57 40.64 -30.31
C PRO A 987 -42.47 39.39 -29.41
N LEU A 988 -42.31 39.66 -28.11
CA LEU A 988 -42.45 38.76 -26.95
C LEU A 988 -43.48 39.37 -25.97
N PRO A 989 -44.00 38.62 -24.98
CA PRO A 989 -44.60 37.29 -25.09
C PRO A 989 -45.95 37.19 -24.31
N THR A 990 -46.61 36.04 -24.33
CA THR A 990 -47.63 35.67 -23.32
C THR A 990 -47.69 34.16 -23.10
N ILE A 991 -47.99 33.72 -21.87
CA ILE A 991 -48.10 32.32 -21.42
C ILE A 991 -49.53 32.13 -20.86
N PRO A 992 -50.22 31.00 -21.13
CA PRO A 992 -50.16 29.77 -20.30
C PRO A 992 -49.95 28.50 -21.18
N GLY A 993 -49.81 27.27 -20.68
CA GLY A 993 -49.79 26.73 -19.30
C GLY A 993 -49.91 25.18 -19.31
N ASP A 994 -49.66 24.54 -18.17
CA ASP A 994 -49.93 23.14 -17.79
C ASP A 994 -49.31 21.94 -18.57
N ILE A 995 -48.58 21.07 -17.83
CA ILE A 995 -48.35 19.65 -18.14
C ILE A 995 -48.50 18.83 -16.82
N PRO A 996 -49.13 17.63 -16.79
CA PRO A 996 -49.58 16.98 -15.54
C PRO A 996 -48.52 16.15 -14.78
N SER A 997 -48.87 15.75 -13.56
CA SER A 997 -47.95 15.28 -12.50
C SER A 997 -47.89 13.75 -12.24
N ASP A 998 -48.44 12.89 -13.09
CA ASP A 998 -48.58 11.44 -12.84
C ASP A 998 -47.51 10.55 -13.53
N LEU A 999 -46.23 10.94 -13.44
CA LEU A 999 -45.12 10.11 -13.96
C LEU A 999 -44.17 9.57 -12.87
N ALA A 1000 -44.03 10.25 -11.74
CA ALA A 1000 -43.04 9.89 -10.71
C ALA A 1000 -43.41 8.62 -9.93
N GLY A 1001 -44.65 8.51 -9.43
CA GLY A 1001 -45.06 7.44 -8.52
C GLY A 1001 -45.06 6.03 -9.16
N ARG A 1002 -45.27 5.95 -10.47
CA ARG A 1002 -45.34 4.67 -11.21
C ARG A 1002 -43.98 3.98 -11.30
N VAL A 1003 -42.90 4.75 -11.45
CA VAL A 1003 -41.52 4.22 -11.52
C VAL A 1003 -41.07 3.67 -10.16
N GLU A 1004 -41.42 4.34 -9.06
CA GLU A 1004 -40.99 3.91 -7.72
C GLU A 1004 -41.69 2.61 -7.28
N GLN A 1005 -42.99 2.44 -7.57
CA GLN A 1005 -43.69 1.18 -7.29
C GLN A 1005 -43.10 0.00 -8.08
N GLN A 1006 -42.77 0.20 -9.36
CA GLN A 1006 -42.24 -0.86 -10.22
C GLN A 1006 -40.83 -1.31 -9.77
N ALA A 1007 -39.99 -0.38 -9.30
CA ALA A 1007 -38.67 -0.69 -8.74
C ALA A 1007 -38.75 -1.49 -7.42
N ARG A 1008 -39.69 -1.16 -6.52
CA ARG A 1008 -39.87 -1.89 -5.26
C ARG A 1008 -40.32 -3.34 -5.49
N ALA A 1009 -41.28 -3.56 -6.39
CA ALA A 1009 -41.78 -4.89 -6.71
C ALA A 1009 -40.70 -5.84 -7.28
N GLN A 1010 -39.73 -5.32 -8.04
CA GLN A 1010 -38.59 -6.12 -8.51
C GLN A 1010 -37.60 -6.47 -7.39
N LEU A 1011 -37.37 -5.57 -6.43
CA LEU A 1011 -36.47 -5.81 -5.30
C LEU A 1011 -37.03 -6.84 -4.32
N GLU A 1012 -38.33 -6.79 -4.02
CA GLU A 1012 -38.98 -7.79 -3.16
C GLU A 1012 -38.94 -9.21 -3.77
N LYS A 1013 -39.13 -9.33 -5.10
CA LYS A 1013 -39.03 -10.61 -5.80
C LYS A 1013 -37.63 -11.22 -5.72
N ILE A 1014 -36.59 -10.41 -5.95
CA ILE A 1014 -35.18 -10.85 -5.86
C ILE A 1014 -34.81 -11.24 -4.41
N ALA A 1015 -35.40 -10.57 -3.41
CA ALA A 1015 -35.20 -10.92 -2.00
C ALA A 1015 -35.88 -12.26 -1.65
N GLN A 1016 -37.09 -12.53 -2.15
CA GLN A 1016 -37.78 -13.80 -1.95
C GLN A 1016 -37.06 -14.98 -2.63
N GLU A 1017 -36.65 -14.82 -3.89
CA GLU A 1017 -35.95 -15.86 -4.65
C GLU A 1017 -34.63 -16.28 -3.97
N LYS A 1018 -33.87 -15.33 -3.42
CA LYS A 1018 -32.64 -15.64 -2.66
C LYS A 1018 -32.85 -16.23 -1.27
N LEU A 1019 -33.98 -15.97 -0.62
CA LEU A 1019 -34.27 -16.56 0.70
C LEU A 1019 -34.59 -18.06 0.58
N GLN A 1020 -35.06 -18.49 -0.59
CA GLN A 1020 -35.54 -19.86 -0.84
C GLN A 1020 -34.41 -20.84 -1.20
N GLU A 1021 -33.21 -20.36 -1.56
CA GLU A 1021 -32.05 -21.21 -1.90
C GLU A 1021 -31.28 -21.74 -0.68
N GLN A 1022 -31.45 -21.19 0.53
CA GLN A 1022 -30.55 -21.47 1.66
C GLN A 1022 -31.06 -22.48 2.71
N LEU A 1023 -32.33 -22.91 2.68
CA LEU A 1023 -32.90 -23.85 3.67
C LEU A 1023 -33.89 -24.85 3.04
N PRO A 1024 -33.44 -26.06 2.65
CA PRO A 1024 -34.32 -27.10 2.15
C PRO A 1024 -35.03 -27.87 3.28
N GLY A 1025 -36.27 -27.47 3.58
CA GLY A 1025 -37.25 -28.34 4.24
C GLY A 1025 -37.66 -27.96 5.67
N LEU A 1026 -38.78 -27.24 5.78
CA LEU A 1026 -39.85 -27.48 6.76
C LEU A 1026 -41.15 -26.86 6.22
N GLY A 1027 -42.30 -27.45 6.55
CA GLY A 1027 -43.60 -27.09 5.97
C GLY A 1027 -44.33 -25.94 6.68
N ASN A 1028 -45.36 -25.42 6.02
CA ASN A 1028 -46.20 -24.31 6.50
C ASN A 1028 -46.74 -24.50 7.92
N THR A 1029 -46.62 -23.45 8.75
CA THR A 1029 -47.66 -23.10 9.73
C THR A 1029 -47.72 -21.57 9.86
N GLU A 1030 -48.92 -21.01 9.90
CA GLU A 1030 -49.17 -19.58 10.10
C GLU A 1030 -49.08 -19.21 11.60
N LEU A 1031 -48.69 -17.96 11.94
CA LEU A 1031 -49.49 -17.01 12.76
C LEU A 1031 -48.68 -15.84 13.37
N SER A 1032 -49.28 -14.65 13.27
CA SER A 1032 -49.22 -13.48 14.19
C SER A 1032 -47.98 -13.18 15.07
N SER A 1033 -47.37 -12.02 14.80
CA SER A 1033 -46.90 -11.08 15.85
C SER A 1033 -48.07 -10.61 16.75
N PRO A 1034 -47.91 -10.15 18.02
CA PRO A 1034 -46.76 -9.36 18.52
C PRO A 1034 -46.29 -9.69 19.97
N GLY A 1035 -45.29 -8.96 20.49
CA GLY A 1035 -44.95 -9.01 21.92
C GLY A 1035 -43.75 -8.16 22.36
N TRP A 1036 -43.99 -7.04 23.04
CA TRP A 1036 -42.98 -6.12 23.58
C TRP A 1036 -42.86 -6.30 25.10
N LYS A 1037 -41.63 -6.49 25.63
CA LYS A 1037 -41.07 -5.85 26.86
C LYS A 1037 -39.75 -6.51 27.30
N GLY A 1038 -38.91 -5.74 28.01
CA GLY A 1038 -37.55 -6.13 28.41
C GLY A 1038 -37.42 -6.59 29.86
N GLY A 1039 -36.21 -7.04 30.24
CA GLY A 1039 -35.84 -7.43 31.60
C GLY A 1039 -34.33 -7.65 31.75
N VAL A 1040 -33.71 -6.91 32.66
CA VAL A 1040 -32.27 -6.91 33.05
C VAL A 1040 -32.25 -6.50 34.54
N PRO A 1041 -31.31 -6.95 35.41
CA PRO A 1041 -30.22 -7.95 35.28
C PRO A 1041 -30.33 -9.11 36.29
N THR A 1042 -29.35 -10.03 36.31
CA THR A 1042 -28.66 -10.43 37.57
C THR A 1042 -27.33 -11.18 37.36
N ARG A 1043 -26.38 -10.95 38.27
CA ARG A 1043 -25.19 -11.76 38.62
C ARG A 1043 -25.47 -12.33 40.04
N PRO A 1044 -24.80 -13.39 40.59
CA PRO A 1044 -23.33 -13.41 40.77
C PRO A 1044 -22.63 -14.82 40.89
N THR A 1045 -21.32 -14.78 41.19
CA THR A 1045 -20.44 -15.81 41.86
C THR A 1045 -20.33 -17.24 41.30
N PHE A 1046 -19.12 -17.78 40.98
CA PHE A 1046 -17.94 -18.17 41.81
C PHE A 1046 -18.06 -19.50 42.58
N GLY A 1047 -17.07 -20.39 42.41
CA GLY A 1047 -16.88 -21.65 43.15
C GLY A 1047 -15.89 -22.62 42.48
N ASP A 1048 -14.85 -23.05 43.20
CA ASP A 1048 -13.71 -23.84 42.72
C ASP A 1048 -13.86 -25.38 42.90
N LEU A 1049 -12.73 -26.11 42.75
CA LEU A 1049 -12.43 -27.52 43.16
C LEU A 1049 -12.66 -28.59 42.06
N LYS A 1050 -11.79 -29.60 41.81
CA LYS A 1050 -10.37 -29.86 42.22
C LYS A 1050 -9.75 -31.04 41.41
N ASP A 1051 -8.43 -31.27 41.55
CA ASP A 1051 -7.65 -32.54 41.61
C ASP A 1051 -8.13 -33.82 40.83
N THR A 1052 -7.36 -34.72 40.19
CA THR A 1052 -5.91 -35.08 40.01
C THR A 1052 -5.84 -36.34 39.05
N PRO A 1053 -4.73 -37.14 38.87
CA PRO A 1053 -3.31 -36.84 38.54
C PRO A 1053 -2.65 -37.78 37.45
N HIS A 1054 -1.36 -37.52 37.16
CA HIS A 1054 -0.23 -38.44 36.80
C HIS A 1054 -0.37 -39.68 35.86
N ALA A 1055 0.43 -39.66 34.77
CA ALA A 1055 1.58 -40.56 34.47
C ALA A 1055 2.42 -39.92 33.34
N GLN A 1056 3.77 -39.85 33.29
CA GLN A 1056 4.84 -40.87 33.39
C GLN A 1056 4.85 -41.88 32.22
N ASP A 1057 5.98 -42.20 31.57
CA ASP A 1057 7.34 -41.59 31.58
C ASP A 1057 8.18 -42.13 30.38
N THR A 1058 9.36 -41.55 30.11
CA THR A 1058 10.47 -42.12 29.27
C THR A 1058 10.20 -42.41 27.76
N ASP A 1059 11.18 -42.52 26.84
CA ASP A 1059 12.64 -42.40 26.98
C ASP A 1059 13.36 -41.76 25.76
N LEU A 1060 14.65 -41.47 25.97
CA LEU A 1060 15.67 -40.88 25.09
C LEU A 1060 15.96 -41.68 23.80
N THR A 1061 16.38 -40.99 22.71
CA THR A 1061 17.79 -41.02 22.25
C THR A 1061 18.08 -40.16 21.00
N SER A 1062 18.99 -39.21 21.15
CA SER A 1062 19.95 -38.71 20.13
C SER A 1062 21.31 -39.38 20.44
N PRO A 1063 22.29 -39.59 19.51
CA PRO A 1063 22.81 -38.57 18.58
C PRO A 1063 23.25 -39.08 17.18
N GLY A 1064 23.74 -38.18 16.30
CA GLY A 1064 24.26 -38.59 14.98
C GLY A 1064 24.75 -37.49 14.02
N TRP A 1065 25.86 -36.83 14.32
CA TRP A 1065 26.76 -36.15 13.36
C TRP A 1065 28.16 -36.81 13.52
N PRO A 1066 29.08 -36.85 12.51
CA PRO A 1066 29.42 -35.68 11.67
C PRO A 1066 29.90 -35.91 10.21
N GLY A 1067 30.00 -34.81 9.45
CA GLY A 1067 31.15 -34.53 8.56
C GLY A 1067 31.12 -35.05 7.12
N GLY A 1068 31.39 -34.16 6.15
CA GLY A 1068 31.60 -34.56 4.74
C GLY A 1068 31.59 -33.42 3.71
N SER A 1069 32.74 -32.82 3.43
CA SER A 1069 32.98 -31.95 2.27
C SER A 1069 34.41 -32.18 1.74
N PRO A 1070 34.86 -31.63 0.59
CA PRO A 1070 34.13 -30.95 -0.51
C PRO A 1070 34.49 -31.51 -1.92
N LYS A 1071 33.78 -31.07 -3.01
CA LYS A 1071 34.40 -30.70 -4.32
C LYS A 1071 33.43 -30.23 -5.44
N LYS A 1072 33.71 -29.02 -5.94
CA LYS A 1072 33.72 -28.48 -7.33
C LYS A 1072 32.94 -29.15 -8.49
N ARG A 1073 32.32 -28.25 -9.28
CA ARG A 1073 32.09 -28.26 -10.76
C ARG A 1073 31.07 -29.24 -11.35
N SER A 1074 29.96 -28.67 -11.84
CA SER A 1074 29.88 -28.26 -13.25
C SER A 1074 29.20 -26.89 -13.35
#